data_AF-A0A7I7LAH2-F1
#
_entry.id   AF-A0A7I7LAH2-F1
#
_cell.length_a   1.000
_cell.length_b   1.000
_cell.length_c   1.000
_cell.angle_alpha   90.00
_cell.angle_beta   90.00
_cell.angle_gamma   90.00
#
_symmetry.space_group_name_H-M   'P 1'
#
loop_
_entity.id
_entity.type
_entity.pdbx_description
1 polymer ?
#
loop_
_entity_poly.entity_id
_entity_poly.type
_entity_poly.pdbx_seq_one_letter_code
_entity_poly.pdbx_strand_id
1 'polypeptide(L)'
;MVVAPDGSVSGSVSGGCVERAVYESAGEVTRTGVPRLERYGVSDDDAFAVGLTCGGIIDIFIEAVSPATFPELVAVAEDIAANVPVAVATVIAHPDPQWVGRRLVVRTDPSRPTAGSLGSVRADAAVTDDARGLLALGRSEILEYGPDGQRRGEGMEIFVSSFAPRPRMLVFGAIDFAAALARQGSFLGYRVTVCDARAVFATRARFPTADEVVVEWPSRYLAAEVQAGAIDERTVICVLTHDPKFDVPVLEVALRLPRIGYIGAMGSRQTHDDRMSRLCAAGLTDAELSQLSSPIGLDLGARTPEETAVSIAADIIARRWGGGGRPLAETSGRIHRDLQVADDFEASAGQVQRLLNSILTAVSGGADTFDMQVPGSFEYERATSVDHAIGLLDRLGEGARLVAGGHSLLPMMKLRIANPEYLVDINDLAPELGYVITDPTLVRIGAMARHREILESEALAAVCPIFRDAELVIADPVVRNRGTLGGSLCQADPAEDLSTVCTVLDAVCLARGSSGEREIAIDEFQAGPYETTLAPSEMLVEVRIPVRHNTSSAYAKVERRVGDWAVTAAGAAVTLDNDTITAARVGLTAVNPDPAALAELAAALVGRPANEDTFAEAGRRAGQACEPVTDIRGTADYKRHLAAELTIRTLRSAVGRVRNQPAPEGN
;
A
#
# COMPACT_ATOMS: atom_id res chain seq x y z
N MET A 1 -14.91 -7.68 6.40
CA MET A 1 -15.56 -6.86 7.45
C MET A 1 -16.49 -7.76 8.26
N VAL A 2 -16.55 -7.59 9.58
CA VAL A 2 -17.47 -8.30 10.48
C VAL A 2 -18.33 -7.26 11.18
N VAL A 3 -19.65 -7.46 11.19
CA VAL A 3 -20.61 -6.64 11.95
C VAL A 3 -21.18 -7.49 13.08
N ALA A 4 -20.93 -7.08 14.32
CA ALA A 4 -21.40 -7.80 15.50
C ALA A 4 -22.87 -7.46 15.83
N PRO A 5 -23.56 -8.27 16.65
CA PRO A 5 -24.96 -8.02 17.01
C PRO A 5 -25.23 -6.67 17.70
N ASP A 6 -24.21 -6.08 18.33
CA ASP A 6 -24.29 -4.76 18.95
C ASP A 6 -24.03 -3.59 17.97
N GLY A 7 -23.85 -3.89 16.69
CA GLY A 7 -23.54 -2.92 15.63
C GLY A 7 -22.05 -2.54 15.54
N SER A 8 -21.19 -3.11 16.39
CA SER A 8 -19.75 -2.86 16.28
C SER A 8 -19.18 -3.50 15.02
N VAL A 9 -18.23 -2.81 14.38
CA VAL A 9 -17.60 -3.24 13.13
C VAL A 9 -16.14 -3.58 13.37
N SER A 10 -15.69 -4.72 12.86
CA SER A 10 -14.29 -5.13 12.84
C SER A 10 -13.79 -5.39 11.42
N GLY A 11 -12.66 -4.78 11.08
CA GLY A 11 -12.07 -4.81 9.73
C GLY A 11 -12.74 -3.87 8.73
N SER A 12 -12.22 -3.84 7.52
CA SER A 12 -12.68 -3.00 6.39
C SER A 12 -12.71 -3.86 5.12
N VAL A 13 -13.40 -3.40 4.07
CA VAL A 13 -13.42 -4.07 2.75
C VAL A 13 -12.62 -3.27 1.72
N SER A 14 -12.86 -1.97 1.58
CA SER A 14 -12.19 -1.12 0.58
C SER A 14 -11.59 0.18 1.11
N GLY A 15 -11.61 0.41 2.43
CA GLY A 15 -11.02 1.60 3.06
C GLY A 15 -11.90 2.86 3.05
N GLY A 16 -13.22 2.73 2.86
CA GLY A 16 -14.21 3.79 3.11
C GLY A 16 -15.32 3.92 2.06
N CYS A 17 -15.11 3.43 0.85
CA CYS A 17 -15.98 3.69 -0.30
C CYS A 17 -17.24 2.84 -0.31
N VAL A 18 -17.15 1.56 0.05
CA VAL A 18 -18.30 0.63 0.06
C VAL A 18 -18.69 0.21 1.49
N GLU A 19 -17.94 0.60 2.51
CA GLU A 19 -18.12 0.18 3.91
C GLU A 19 -19.52 0.46 4.45
N ARG A 20 -20.08 1.64 4.16
CA ARG A 20 -21.42 1.99 4.62
C ARG A 20 -22.49 1.12 3.96
N ALA A 21 -22.37 0.89 2.64
CA ALA A 21 -23.29 0.04 1.90
C ALA A 21 -23.22 -1.41 2.41
N VAL A 22 -22.01 -1.94 2.59
CA VAL A 22 -21.79 -3.28 3.14
C VAL A 22 -22.30 -3.39 4.58
N TYR A 23 -22.16 -2.35 5.41
CA TYR A 23 -22.71 -2.31 6.77
C TYR A 23 -24.25 -2.38 6.76
N GLU A 24 -24.89 -1.58 5.91
CA GLU A 24 -26.35 -1.58 5.75
C GLU A 24 -26.85 -2.93 5.24
N SER A 25 -26.20 -3.50 4.22
CA SER A 25 -26.48 -4.84 3.69
C SER A 25 -26.26 -5.95 4.74
N ALA A 26 -25.21 -5.86 5.56
CA ALA A 26 -24.97 -6.80 6.65
C ALA A 26 -26.09 -6.77 7.70
N GLY A 27 -26.63 -5.59 8.01
CA GLY A 27 -27.82 -5.44 8.87
C GLY A 27 -29.06 -6.10 8.27
N GLU A 28 -29.28 -5.95 6.96
CA GLU A 28 -30.39 -6.61 6.26
C GLU A 28 -30.23 -8.14 6.23
N VAL A 29 -29.05 -8.64 5.88
CA VAL A 29 -28.73 -10.08 5.87
C VAL A 29 -28.90 -10.69 7.26
N THR A 30 -28.48 -9.98 8.32
CA THR A 30 -28.66 -10.45 9.70
C THR A 30 -30.14 -10.56 10.09
N ARG A 31 -30.98 -9.60 9.66
CA ARG A 31 -32.42 -9.58 9.96
C ARG A 31 -33.20 -10.62 9.14
N THR A 32 -32.82 -10.83 7.88
CA THR A 32 -33.53 -11.70 6.94
C THR A 32 -33.02 -13.14 6.95
N GLY A 33 -31.76 -13.35 7.35
CA GLY A 33 -31.06 -14.63 7.28
C GLY A 33 -30.69 -15.07 5.86
N VAL A 34 -30.85 -14.20 4.85
CA VAL A 34 -30.62 -14.53 3.43
C VAL A 34 -29.28 -13.94 2.97
N PRO A 35 -28.29 -14.78 2.61
CA PRO A 35 -27.01 -14.30 2.07
C PRO A 35 -27.16 -13.64 0.69
N ARG A 36 -26.24 -12.74 0.36
CA ARG A 36 -26.22 -12.05 -0.95
C ARG A 36 -24.79 -11.84 -1.46
N LEU A 37 -24.63 -11.90 -2.77
CA LEU A 37 -23.43 -11.45 -3.47
C LEU A 37 -23.74 -10.08 -4.08
N GLU A 38 -22.95 -9.07 -3.73
CA GLU A 38 -23.13 -7.71 -4.21
C GLU A 38 -21.88 -7.28 -4.98
N ARG A 39 -22.11 -6.86 -6.23
CA ARG A 39 -21.06 -6.36 -7.11
C ARG A 39 -20.99 -4.86 -7.00
N TYR A 40 -19.85 -4.36 -6.54
CA TYR A 40 -19.55 -2.94 -6.45
C TYR A 40 -18.50 -2.60 -7.51
N GLY A 41 -18.88 -1.76 -8.45
CA GLY A 41 -18.07 -1.33 -9.59
C GLY A 41 -18.73 -0.15 -10.30
N VAL A 42 -18.11 0.37 -11.35
CA VAL A 42 -18.76 1.39 -12.19
C VAL A 42 -19.65 0.66 -13.21
N SER A 43 -20.96 0.73 -12.99
CA SER A 43 -21.97 0.38 -14.00
C SER A 43 -22.26 1.64 -14.82
N ASP A 44 -22.22 1.54 -16.14
CA ASP A 44 -22.45 2.67 -17.07
C ASP A 44 -23.87 3.27 -16.98
N ASP A 45 -24.83 2.59 -16.33
CA ASP A 45 -26.25 2.97 -16.35
C ASP A 45 -26.84 3.44 -15.00
N ASP A 46 -26.12 3.37 -13.87
CA ASP A 46 -26.66 3.77 -12.56
C ASP A 46 -25.78 4.78 -11.83
N ALA A 47 -26.13 6.06 -11.95
CA ALA A 47 -25.48 7.22 -11.32
C ALA A 47 -25.52 7.26 -9.77
N PHE A 48 -25.97 6.19 -9.12
CA PHE A 48 -26.13 6.08 -7.67
C PHE A 48 -25.48 4.82 -7.06
N ALA A 49 -24.81 3.98 -7.87
CA ALA A 49 -24.16 2.78 -7.36
C ALA A 49 -22.86 3.11 -6.60
N VAL A 50 -22.73 2.54 -5.40
CA VAL A 50 -21.58 2.75 -4.51
C VAL A 50 -20.33 2.12 -5.12
N GLY A 51 -19.46 2.92 -5.73
CA GLY A 51 -18.30 2.44 -6.48
C GLY A 51 -16.98 2.47 -5.70
N LEU A 52 -16.04 1.62 -6.10
CA LEU A 52 -14.66 1.65 -5.61
C LEU A 52 -13.85 2.76 -6.28
N THR A 53 -13.20 3.61 -5.47
CA THR A 53 -12.39 4.77 -5.92
C THR A 53 -11.09 4.42 -6.67
N CYS A 54 -10.73 3.13 -6.74
CA CYS A 54 -9.54 2.65 -7.44
C CYS A 54 -9.78 2.15 -8.87
N GLY A 55 -11.02 2.20 -9.38
CA GLY A 55 -11.39 1.71 -10.72
C GLY A 55 -11.46 0.18 -10.83
N GLY A 56 -11.52 -0.52 -9.70
CA GLY A 56 -11.72 -1.97 -9.64
C GLY A 56 -13.19 -2.34 -9.46
N ILE A 57 -13.54 -3.56 -9.84
CA ILE A 57 -14.79 -4.21 -9.45
C ILE A 57 -14.48 -5.09 -8.24
N ILE A 58 -15.35 -5.07 -7.23
CA ILE A 58 -15.32 -6.01 -6.13
C ILE A 58 -16.67 -6.69 -5.99
N ASP A 59 -16.65 -8.01 -5.93
CA ASP A 59 -17.80 -8.81 -5.53
C ASP A 59 -17.68 -9.10 -4.04
N ILE A 60 -18.69 -8.71 -3.27
CA ILE A 60 -18.74 -8.86 -1.81
C ILE A 60 -19.86 -9.83 -1.47
N PHE A 61 -19.48 -11.02 -1.00
CA PHE A 61 -20.43 -11.98 -0.44
C PHE A 61 -20.70 -11.65 1.03
N ILE A 62 -21.97 -11.43 1.37
CA ILE A 62 -22.44 -11.04 2.70
C ILE A 62 -23.33 -12.16 3.25
N GLU A 63 -22.96 -12.72 4.40
CA GLU A 63 -23.71 -13.79 5.06
C GLU A 63 -23.77 -13.61 6.59
N ALA A 64 -24.82 -14.13 7.21
CA ALA A 64 -24.97 -14.15 8.67
C ALA A 64 -24.28 -15.39 9.27
N VAL A 65 -23.33 -15.18 10.17
CA VAL A 65 -22.53 -16.26 10.77
C VAL A 65 -22.86 -16.44 12.25
N SER A 66 -23.16 -17.68 12.64
CA SER A 66 -23.50 -18.09 14.01
C SER A 66 -23.19 -19.59 14.17
N PRO A 67 -23.17 -20.15 15.39
CA PRO A 67 -23.05 -21.59 15.59
C PRO A 67 -24.15 -22.43 14.90
N ALA A 68 -25.30 -21.83 14.57
CA ALA A 68 -26.38 -22.49 13.84
C ALA A 68 -26.16 -22.43 12.31
N THR A 69 -25.65 -21.31 11.80
CA THR A 69 -25.46 -21.10 10.36
C THR A 69 -24.10 -21.57 9.85
N PHE A 70 -23.07 -21.61 10.71
CA PHE A 70 -21.75 -22.18 10.42
C PHE A 70 -21.18 -22.92 11.66
N PRO A 71 -21.68 -24.14 11.96
CA PRO A 71 -21.26 -24.92 13.13
C PRO A 71 -19.76 -25.23 13.17
N GLU A 72 -19.13 -25.39 12.01
CA GLU A 72 -17.72 -25.78 11.91
C GLU A 72 -16.72 -24.63 12.07
N LEU A 73 -17.20 -23.38 12.20
CA LEU A 73 -16.33 -22.18 12.23
C LEU A 73 -15.23 -22.27 13.30
N VAL A 74 -15.56 -22.74 14.50
CA VAL A 74 -14.59 -22.89 15.60
C VAL A 74 -13.50 -23.89 15.23
N ALA A 75 -13.86 -25.03 14.66
CA ALA A 75 -12.90 -26.04 14.23
C ALA A 75 -12.01 -25.54 13.08
N VAL A 76 -12.55 -24.74 12.16
CA VAL A 76 -11.75 -24.08 11.11
C VAL A 76 -10.75 -23.10 11.72
N ALA A 77 -11.19 -22.28 12.69
CA ALA A 77 -10.30 -21.34 13.39
C ALA A 77 -9.19 -22.06 14.17
N GLU A 78 -9.50 -23.19 14.81
CA GLU A 78 -8.51 -24.05 15.48
C GLU A 78 -7.49 -24.63 14.49
N ASP A 79 -7.95 -25.13 13.34
CA ASP A 79 -7.07 -25.64 12.28
C ASP A 79 -6.11 -24.53 11.78
N ILE A 80 -6.63 -23.32 11.52
CA ILE A 80 -5.82 -22.16 11.13
C ILE A 80 -4.78 -21.81 12.20
N ALA A 81 -5.18 -21.74 13.47
CA ALA A 81 -4.28 -21.43 14.58
C ALA A 81 -3.20 -22.50 14.76
N ALA A 82 -3.54 -23.77 14.50
CA ALA A 82 -2.63 -24.90 14.56
C ALA A 82 -1.77 -25.07 13.30
N ASN A 83 -1.91 -24.20 12.28
CA ASN A 83 -1.29 -24.33 10.96
C ASN A 83 -1.62 -25.68 10.27
N VAL A 84 -2.84 -26.17 10.46
CA VAL A 84 -3.40 -27.31 9.74
C VAL A 84 -4.10 -26.78 8.47
N PRO A 85 -3.75 -27.26 7.26
CA PRO A 85 -4.39 -26.80 6.04
C PRO A 85 -5.91 -27.06 6.03
N VAL A 86 -6.69 -26.01 5.79
CA VAL A 86 -8.15 -26.09 5.67
C VAL A 86 -8.66 -25.12 4.62
N ALA A 87 -9.69 -25.53 3.86
CA ALA A 87 -10.40 -24.67 2.92
C ALA A 87 -11.89 -24.64 3.24
N VAL A 88 -12.51 -23.48 3.02
CA VAL A 88 -13.96 -23.30 3.11
C VAL A 88 -14.47 -22.94 1.72
N ALA A 89 -15.30 -23.81 1.16
CA ALA A 89 -15.91 -23.61 -0.16
C ALA A 89 -17.39 -23.24 0.01
N THR A 90 -17.77 -22.02 -0.34
CA THR A 90 -19.12 -21.47 -0.14
C THR A 90 -19.78 -21.16 -1.47
N VAL A 91 -21.05 -21.54 -1.63
CA VAL A 91 -21.87 -21.14 -2.79
C VAL A 91 -22.21 -19.67 -2.70
N ILE A 92 -21.71 -18.88 -3.66
CA ILE A 92 -21.93 -17.42 -3.71
C ILE A 92 -23.00 -17.03 -4.74
N ALA A 93 -23.22 -17.85 -5.77
CA ALA A 93 -24.30 -17.69 -6.74
C ALA A 93 -24.85 -19.06 -7.20
N HIS A 94 -26.17 -19.17 -7.37
CA HIS A 94 -26.86 -20.38 -7.82
C HIS A 94 -28.27 -20.04 -8.35
N PRO A 95 -28.87 -20.78 -9.32
CA PRO A 95 -30.18 -20.46 -9.86
C PRO A 95 -31.32 -20.75 -8.88
N ASP A 96 -31.10 -21.67 -7.94
CA ASP A 96 -31.94 -21.88 -6.75
C ASP A 96 -31.31 -21.14 -5.54
N PRO A 97 -31.94 -20.06 -5.04
CA PRO A 97 -31.43 -19.27 -3.92
C PRO A 97 -31.24 -20.06 -2.62
N GLN A 98 -31.89 -21.23 -2.46
CA GLN A 98 -31.74 -22.07 -1.27
C GLN A 98 -30.33 -22.71 -1.15
N TRP A 99 -29.53 -22.66 -2.21
CA TRP A 99 -28.16 -23.14 -2.23
C TRP A 99 -27.14 -22.08 -1.80
N VAL A 100 -27.44 -20.80 -1.99
CA VAL A 100 -26.52 -19.70 -1.68
C VAL A 100 -26.22 -19.68 -0.18
N GLY A 101 -24.94 -19.60 0.18
CA GLY A 101 -24.43 -19.68 1.55
C GLY A 101 -24.23 -21.10 2.08
N ARG A 102 -24.63 -22.15 1.35
CA ARG A 102 -24.21 -23.52 1.69
C ARG A 102 -22.71 -23.67 1.47
N ARG A 103 -22.06 -24.48 2.31
CA ARG A 103 -20.60 -24.60 2.28
C ARG A 103 -20.10 -25.98 2.66
N LEU A 104 -18.86 -26.24 2.25
CA LEU A 104 -18.05 -27.39 2.63
C LEU A 104 -16.79 -26.93 3.34
N VAL A 105 -16.39 -27.66 4.37
CA VAL A 105 -15.08 -27.54 5.01
C VAL A 105 -14.21 -28.70 4.56
N VAL A 106 -13.20 -28.38 3.77
CA VAL A 106 -12.33 -29.34 3.10
C VAL A 106 -10.97 -29.37 3.79
N ARG A 107 -10.49 -30.56 4.13
CA ARG A 107 -9.18 -30.81 4.73
C ARG A 107 -8.37 -31.77 3.86
N THR A 108 -7.05 -31.74 4.03
CA THR A 108 -6.11 -32.63 3.34
C THR A 108 -6.01 -34.01 4.00
N ASP A 109 -6.27 -34.10 5.31
CA ASP A 109 -6.24 -35.36 6.06
C ASP A 109 -7.39 -36.29 5.63
N PRO A 110 -7.10 -37.46 5.03
CA PRO A 110 -8.13 -38.42 4.61
C PRO A 110 -8.95 -38.98 5.76
N SER A 111 -8.44 -38.93 6.99
CA SER A 111 -9.13 -39.40 8.20
C SER A 111 -10.19 -38.41 8.72
N ARG A 112 -10.14 -37.16 8.25
CA ARG A 112 -11.14 -36.13 8.57
C ARG A 112 -12.07 -35.94 7.36
N PRO A 113 -13.31 -36.45 7.40
CA PRO A 113 -14.23 -36.27 6.29
C PRO A 113 -14.55 -34.79 6.09
N THR A 114 -14.87 -34.42 4.84
CA THR A 114 -15.43 -33.12 4.52
C THR A 114 -16.68 -32.88 5.37
N ALA A 115 -16.78 -31.71 5.99
CA ALA A 115 -17.95 -31.33 6.79
C ALA A 115 -18.84 -30.36 6.00
N GLY A 116 -20.15 -30.40 6.26
CA GLY A 116 -21.16 -29.65 5.51
C GLY A 116 -21.68 -30.38 4.27
N SER A 117 -22.55 -29.70 3.52
CA SER A 117 -23.04 -30.14 2.21
C SER A 117 -23.54 -28.92 1.41
N LEU A 118 -23.32 -28.93 0.11
CA LEU A 118 -23.87 -27.97 -0.85
C LEU A 118 -25.30 -28.30 -1.25
N GLY A 119 -25.78 -29.53 -0.97
CA GLY A 119 -27.15 -29.96 -1.30
C GLY A 119 -27.24 -31.16 -2.23
N SER A 120 -26.12 -31.61 -2.77
CA SER A 120 -26.05 -32.79 -3.64
C SER A 120 -24.74 -33.51 -3.47
N VAL A 121 -24.80 -34.84 -3.46
CA VAL A 121 -23.61 -35.71 -3.40
C VAL A 121 -22.66 -35.44 -4.57
N ARG A 122 -23.20 -35.08 -5.73
CA ARG A 122 -22.41 -34.79 -6.93
C ARG A 122 -21.63 -33.48 -6.77
N ALA A 123 -22.32 -32.41 -6.36
CA ALA A 123 -21.71 -31.12 -6.10
C ALA A 123 -20.67 -31.22 -4.98
N ASP A 124 -20.99 -31.95 -3.92
CA ASP A 124 -20.08 -32.16 -2.79
C ASP A 124 -18.78 -32.84 -3.21
N ALA A 125 -18.87 -33.88 -4.04
CA ALA A 125 -17.70 -34.59 -4.55
C ALA A 125 -16.85 -33.72 -5.48
N ALA A 126 -17.47 -33.02 -6.43
CA ALA A 126 -16.75 -32.21 -7.42
C ALA A 126 -16.00 -31.04 -6.76
N VAL A 127 -16.70 -30.27 -5.91
CA VAL A 127 -16.13 -29.10 -5.22
C VAL A 127 -15.07 -29.52 -4.20
N THR A 128 -15.25 -30.63 -3.49
CA THR A 128 -14.23 -31.15 -2.55
C THR A 128 -12.90 -31.41 -3.25
N ASP A 129 -12.94 -32.04 -4.43
CA ASP A 129 -11.74 -32.40 -5.19
C ASP A 129 -11.00 -31.15 -5.68
N ASP A 130 -11.72 -30.19 -6.26
CA ASP A 130 -11.12 -28.95 -6.79
C ASP A 130 -10.62 -28.03 -5.65
N ALA A 131 -11.36 -27.93 -4.54
CA ALA A 131 -10.96 -27.17 -3.36
C ALA A 131 -9.70 -27.76 -2.69
N ARG A 132 -9.50 -29.09 -2.71
CA ARG A 132 -8.22 -29.70 -2.27
C ARG A 132 -7.06 -29.27 -3.15
N GLY A 133 -7.27 -29.15 -4.46
CA GLY A 133 -6.27 -28.62 -5.39
C GLY A 133 -5.86 -27.19 -5.04
N LEU A 134 -6.84 -26.30 -4.85
CA LEU A 134 -6.60 -24.91 -4.43
C LEU A 134 -5.91 -24.81 -3.07
N LEU A 135 -6.30 -25.66 -2.10
CA LEU A 135 -5.68 -25.72 -0.78
C LEU A 135 -4.22 -26.16 -0.84
N ALA A 136 -3.89 -27.16 -1.67
CA ALA A 136 -2.51 -27.60 -1.89
C ALA A 136 -1.63 -26.48 -2.46
N LEU A 137 -2.19 -25.70 -3.38
CA LEU A 137 -1.53 -24.53 -3.98
C LEU A 137 -1.52 -23.29 -3.05
N GLY A 138 -2.27 -23.32 -1.96
CA GLY A 138 -2.46 -22.18 -1.05
C GLY A 138 -3.12 -20.98 -1.74
N ARG A 139 -4.09 -21.24 -2.62
CA ARG A 139 -4.82 -20.22 -3.41
C ARG A 139 -6.29 -20.21 -3.04
N SER A 140 -6.88 -19.02 -3.08
CA SER A 140 -8.32 -18.81 -2.97
C SER A 140 -8.84 -18.29 -4.30
N GLU A 141 -9.95 -18.84 -4.78
CA GLU A 141 -10.46 -18.57 -6.12
C GLU A 141 -11.97 -18.81 -6.19
N ILE A 142 -12.64 -18.22 -7.19
CA ILE A 142 -14.03 -18.54 -7.54
C ILE A 142 -14.02 -19.62 -8.60
N LEU A 143 -14.77 -20.70 -8.37
CA LEU A 143 -14.93 -21.82 -9.29
C LEU A 143 -16.36 -21.84 -9.85
N GLU A 144 -16.49 -22.15 -11.14
CA GLU A 144 -17.78 -22.25 -11.83
C GLU A 144 -18.16 -23.70 -12.14
N TYR A 145 -19.44 -24.01 -11.92
CA TYR A 145 -20.04 -25.31 -12.19
C TYR A 145 -21.45 -25.14 -12.77
N GLY A 146 -21.97 -26.21 -13.37
CA GLY A 146 -23.42 -26.34 -13.56
C GLY A 146 -24.17 -26.46 -12.22
N PRO A 147 -25.51 -26.29 -12.20
CA PRO A 147 -26.32 -26.21 -10.98
C PRO A 147 -26.29 -27.44 -10.05
N ASP A 148 -25.69 -28.56 -10.47
CA ASP A 148 -25.53 -29.77 -9.64
C ASP A 148 -24.06 -30.25 -9.63
N GLY A 149 -23.10 -29.32 -9.76
CA GLY A 149 -21.66 -29.62 -9.72
C GLY A 149 -21.11 -30.24 -11.01
N GLN A 150 -21.72 -29.97 -12.17
CA GLN A 150 -21.14 -30.35 -13.46
C GLN A 150 -19.94 -29.46 -13.78
N ARG A 151 -18.73 -30.02 -13.89
CA ARG A 151 -17.48 -29.28 -14.24
C ARG A 151 -17.46 -28.62 -15.63
N ARG A 152 -18.45 -28.90 -16.48
CA ARG A 152 -18.65 -28.27 -17.80
C ARG A 152 -20.09 -27.77 -17.88
N GLY A 153 -20.34 -26.63 -17.26
CA GLY A 153 -21.64 -25.96 -17.22
C GLY A 153 -21.55 -24.64 -16.45
N GLU A 154 -22.52 -23.76 -16.68
CA GLU A 154 -22.66 -22.46 -16.02
C GLU A 154 -23.89 -22.51 -15.09
N GLY A 155 -23.85 -21.76 -14.00
CA GLY A 155 -25.01 -21.54 -13.13
C GLY A 155 -24.72 -21.56 -11.63
N MET A 156 -23.63 -22.19 -11.18
CA MET A 156 -23.21 -22.21 -9.78
C MET A 156 -21.80 -21.64 -9.64
N GLU A 157 -21.64 -20.63 -8.78
CA GLU A 157 -20.34 -20.07 -8.40
C GLU A 157 -19.99 -20.42 -6.96
N ILE A 158 -18.77 -20.89 -6.75
CA ILE A 158 -18.24 -21.30 -5.45
C ILE A 158 -17.00 -20.46 -5.13
N PHE A 159 -17.01 -19.71 -4.03
CA PHE A 159 -15.79 -19.11 -3.51
C PHE A 159 -15.07 -20.09 -2.59
N VAL A 160 -13.83 -20.44 -2.93
CA VAL A 160 -12.96 -21.28 -2.10
C VAL A 160 -11.97 -20.40 -1.37
N SER A 161 -12.12 -20.30 -0.04
CA SER A 161 -11.17 -19.64 0.84
C SER A 161 -10.19 -20.66 1.43
N SER A 162 -8.95 -20.64 0.95
CA SER A 162 -7.90 -21.58 1.36
C SER A 162 -6.97 -20.99 2.41
N PHE A 163 -6.81 -21.70 3.52
CA PHE A 163 -5.89 -21.35 4.61
C PHE A 163 -4.77 -22.38 4.67
N ALA A 164 -3.77 -22.21 3.80
CA ALA A 164 -2.58 -23.05 3.80
C ALA A 164 -1.48 -22.46 4.70
N PRO A 165 -0.65 -23.30 5.35
CA PRO A 165 0.51 -22.84 6.11
C PRO A 165 1.47 -22.01 5.26
N ARG A 166 2.27 -21.13 5.91
CA ARG A 166 3.33 -20.37 5.22
C ARG A 166 4.21 -21.31 4.38
N PRO A 167 4.46 -21.00 3.10
CA PRO A 167 5.36 -21.80 2.28
C PRO A 167 6.77 -21.80 2.89
N ARG A 168 7.53 -22.87 2.69
CA ARG A 168 8.85 -23.04 3.32
C ARG A 168 9.97 -22.60 2.39
N MET A 169 10.97 -21.92 2.94
CA MET A 169 12.24 -21.63 2.26
C MET A 169 13.36 -22.31 3.04
N LEU A 170 13.98 -23.32 2.41
CA LEU A 170 15.10 -24.04 2.99
C LEU A 170 16.40 -23.48 2.39
N VAL A 171 17.22 -22.85 3.23
CA VAL A 171 18.51 -22.29 2.84
C VAL A 171 19.62 -23.18 3.38
N PHE A 172 20.28 -23.92 2.49
CA PHE A 172 21.38 -24.80 2.85
C PHE A 172 22.72 -24.08 2.70
N GLY A 173 23.44 -23.90 3.80
CA GLY A 173 24.72 -23.20 3.85
C GLY A 173 24.63 -21.87 4.58
N ALA A 174 25.33 -21.76 5.71
CA ALA A 174 25.32 -20.60 6.58
C ALA A 174 26.41 -19.56 6.21
N ILE A 175 26.39 -19.10 4.95
CA ILE A 175 27.29 -18.05 4.44
C ILE A 175 26.61 -16.67 4.47
N ASP A 176 27.35 -15.59 4.17
CA ASP A 176 26.80 -14.22 4.27
C ASP A 176 25.64 -13.96 3.29
N PHE A 177 25.67 -14.58 2.10
CA PHE A 177 24.55 -14.57 1.14
C PHE A 177 23.27 -15.20 1.72
N ALA A 178 23.40 -16.20 2.58
CA ALA A 178 22.26 -16.84 3.22
C ALA A 178 21.57 -15.90 4.21
N ALA A 179 22.29 -14.98 4.84
CA ALA A 179 21.69 -14.02 5.77
C ALA A 179 20.83 -13.00 5.02
N ALA A 180 21.32 -12.50 3.89
CA ALA A 180 20.55 -11.62 3.01
C ALA A 180 19.31 -12.34 2.44
N LEU A 181 19.47 -13.59 1.97
CA LEU A 181 18.36 -14.38 1.44
C LEU A 181 17.33 -14.72 2.53
N ALA A 182 17.75 -15.04 3.75
CA ALA A 182 16.84 -15.32 4.85
C ALA A 182 15.96 -14.10 5.21
N ARG A 183 16.53 -12.88 5.16
CA ARG A 183 15.75 -11.64 5.32
C ARG A 183 14.72 -11.48 4.20
N GLN A 184 15.12 -11.68 2.94
CA GLN A 184 14.22 -11.60 1.79
C GLN A 184 13.11 -12.67 1.85
N GLY A 185 13.44 -13.91 2.21
CA GLY A 185 12.48 -14.99 2.38
C GLY A 185 11.42 -14.67 3.43
N SER A 186 11.85 -14.16 4.60
CA SER A 186 10.93 -13.72 5.66
C SER A 186 10.06 -12.55 5.20
N PHE A 187 10.63 -11.58 4.47
CA PHE A 187 9.88 -10.45 3.90
C PHE A 187 8.80 -10.91 2.90
N LEU A 188 9.10 -11.93 2.09
CA LEU A 188 8.18 -12.55 1.14
C LEU A 188 7.18 -13.54 1.79
N GLY A 189 7.17 -13.64 3.13
CA GLY A 189 6.21 -14.46 3.87
C GLY A 189 6.56 -15.94 4.00
N TYR A 190 7.72 -16.40 3.52
CA TYR A 190 8.17 -17.78 3.70
C TYR A 190 8.54 -18.06 5.15
N ARG A 191 8.26 -19.28 5.64
CA ARG A 191 8.90 -19.82 6.84
C ARG A 191 10.32 -20.26 6.48
N VAL A 192 11.32 -19.56 6.98
CA VAL A 192 12.72 -19.72 6.59
C VAL A 192 13.45 -20.63 7.57
N THR A 193 14.04 -21.71 7.06
CA THR A 193 14.99 -22.55 7.81
C THR A 193 16.37 -22.43 7.18
N VAL A 194 17.36 -22.02 7.98
CA VAL A 194 18.79 -22.06 7.58
C VAL A 194 19.42 -23.30 8.17
N CYS A 195 19.99 -24.17 7.32
CA CYS A 195 20.59 -25.43 7.74
C CYS A 195 22.04 -25.54 7.26
N ASP A 196 22.97 -25.84 8.18
CA ASP A 196 24.38 -26.09 7.88
C ASP A 196 24.96 -27.10 8.87
N ALA A 197 25.83 -28.00 8.41
CA ALA A 197 26.45 -29.01 9.28
C ALA A 197 27.44 -28.39 10.30
N ARG A 198 27.88 -27.15 10.06
CA ARG A 198 28.92 -26.48 10.84
C ARG A 198 28.28 -25.56 11.89
N ALA A 199 28.25 -26.03 13.14
CA ALA A 199 27.67 -25.33 14.28
C ALA A 199 28.18 -23.88 14.47
N VAL A 200 29.45 -23.62 14.12
CA VAL A 200 30.07 -22.30 14.23
C VAL A 200 29.38 -21.26 13.35
N PHE A 201 28.84 -21.67 12.20
CA PHE A 201 28.25 -20.77 11.21
C PHE A 201 26.74 -20.66 11.35
N ALA A 202 26.04 -21.75 11.66
CA ALA A 202 24.59 -21.79 11.84
C ALA A 202 24.19 -21.36 13.26
N THR A 203 24.19 -20.05 13.52
CA THR A 203 23.78 -19.48 14.82
C THR A 203 22.65 -18.47 14.66
N ARG A 204 21.77 -18.39 15.67
CA ARG A 204 20.65 -17.43 15.68
C ARG A 204 21.10 -15.97 15.62
N ALA A 205 22.28 -15.65 16.13
CA ALA A 205 22.85 -14.30 16.04
C ALA A 205 23.18 -13.88 14.61
N ARG A 206 23.62 -14.81 13.75
CA ARG A 206 23.91 -14.53 12.32
C ARG A 206 22.65 -14.52 11.46
N PHE A 207 21.59 -15.22 11.88
CA PHE A 207 20.32 -15.34 11.16
C PHE A 207 19.12 -14.97 12.05
N PRO A 208 19.03 -13.70 12.50
CA PRO A 208 17.97 -13.30 13.43
C PRO A 208 16.56 -13.32 12.83
N THR A 209 16.45 -13.28 11.50
CA THR A 209 15.16 -13.31 10.78
C THR A 209 14.75 -14.70 10.31
N ALA A 210 15.60 -15.72 10.48
CA ALA A 210 15.21 -17.10 10.17
C ALA A 210 14.29 -17.63 11.28
N ASP A 211 13.20 -18.29 10.90
CA ASP A 211 12.30 -18.95 11.86
C ASP A 211 13.07 -20.08 12.58
N GLU A 212 13.93 -20.80 11.85
CA GLU A 212 14.77 -21.88 12.36
C GLU A 212 16.21 -21.79 11.86
N VAL A 213 17.15 -22.11 12.75
CA VAL A 213 18.57 -22.28 12.43
C VAL A 213 18.99 -23.66 12.93
N VAL A 214 19.30 -24.55 11.99
CA VAL A 214 19.52 -25.99 12.23
C VAL A 214 20.97 -26.35 11.98
N VAL A 215 21.56 -27.06 12.95
CA VAL A 215 22.91 -27.62 12.82
C VAL A 215 22.81 -29.11 12.46
N GLU A 216 22.74 -29.41 11.17
CA GLU A 216 22.63 -30.77 10.65
C GLU A 216 23.20 -30.83 9.22
N TRP A 217 23.55 -32.02 8.75
CA TRP A 217 23.88 -32.27 7.35
C TRP A 217 22.68 -31.94 6.45
N PRO A 218 22.82 -31.02 5.48
CA PRO A 218 21.74 -30.60 4.59
C PRO A 218 20.91 -31.73 3.99
N SER A 219 21.57 -32.79 3.49
CA SER A 219 20.89 -33.95 2.91
C SER A 219 20.11 -34.78 3.92
N ARG A 220 20.61 -34.93 5.16
CA ARG A 220 19.91 -35.65 6.23
C ARG A 220 18.70 -34.88 6.72
N TYR A 221 18.86 -33.58 6.93
CA TYR A 221 17.75 -32.70 7.29
C TYR A 221 16.65 -32.74 6.22
N LEU A 222 17.00 -32.52 4.95
CA LEU A 222 16.02 -32.55 3.87
C LEU A 222 15.30 -33.90 3.77
N ALA A 223 16.04 -35.01 3.86
CA ALA A 223 15.44 -36.34 3.85
C ALA A 223 14.46 -36.55 5.03
N ALA A 224 14.80 -36.08 6.23
CA ALA A 224 13.91 -36.16 7.39
C ALA A 224 12.63 -35.35 7.18
N GLU A 225 12.73 -34.12 6.65
CA GLU A 225 11.58 -33.27 6.35
C GLU A 225 10.67 -33.89 5.27
N VAL A 226 11.25 -34.57 4.28
CA VAL A 226 10.50 -35.31 3.25
C VAL A 226 9.75 -36.48 3.87
N GLN A 227 10.40 -37.27 4.74
CA GLN A 227 9.74 -38.38 5.44
C GLN A 227 8.64 -37.90 6.38
N ALA A 228 8.79 -36.72 6.98
CA ALA A 228 7.77 -36.09 7.81
C ALA A 228 6.60 -35.49 7.00
N GLY A 229 6.64 -35.54 5.66
CA GLY A 229 5.62 -34.93 4.79
C GLY A 229 5.60 -33.40 4.87
N ALA A 230 6.70 -32.78 5.30
CA ALA A 230 6.79 -31.36 5.56
C ALA A 230 7.25 -30.54 4.34
N ILE A 231 7.45 -31.20 3.18
CA ILE A 231 7.82 -30.59 1.90
C ILE A 231 6.63 -30.68 0.95
N ASP A 232 6.26 -29.54 0.37
CA ASP A 232 5.16 -29.41 -0.58
C ASP A 232 5.60 -28.67 -1.85
N GLU A 233 4.69 -28.55 -2.81
CA GLU A 233 4.93 -27.87 -4.09
C GLU A 233 5.20 -26.36 -3.97
N ARG A 234 4.99 -25.78 -2.80
CA ARG A 234 5.24 -24.36 -2.51
C ARG A 234 6.60 -24.16 -1.83
N THR A 235 7.28 -25.25 -1.49
CA THR A 235 8.59 -25.23 -0.84
C THR A 235 9.67 -24.86 -1.83
N VAL A 236 10.58 -23.97 -1.42
CA VAL A 236 11.73 -23.51 -2.21
C VAL A 236 13.02 -23.90 -1.52
N ILE A 237 13.97 -24.44 -2.29
CA ILE A 237 15.26 -24.94 -1.79
C ILE A 237 16.38 -24.12 -2.43
N CYS A 238 17.19 -23.49 -1.59
CA CYS A 238 18.31 -22.65 -2.00
C CYS A 238 19.61 -23.22 -1.43
N VAL A 239 20.44 -23.78 -2.30
CA VAL A 239 21.72 -24.41 -1.93
C VAL A 239 22.86 -23.40 -2.12
N LEU A 240 23.38 -22.91 -1.00
CA LEU A 240 24.37 -21.84 -0.89
C LEU A 240 25.67 -22.30 -0.19
N THR A 241 25.90 -23.61 0.01
CA THR A 241 27.05 -24.07 0.82
C THR A 241 28.40 -23.81 0.15
N HIS A 242 28.43 -23.79 -1.20
CA HIS A 242 29.62 -23.64 -2.03
C HIS A 242 30.67 -24.76 -1.83
N ASP A 243 30.28 -25.89 -1.24
CA ASP A 243 31.13 -27.07 -1.07
C ASP A 243 30.39 -28.30 -1.62
N PRO A 244 30.93 -28.95 -2.66
CA PRO A 244 30.34 -30.16 -3.26
C PRO A 244 30.03 -31.29 -2.28
N LYS A 245 30.73 -31.36 -1.13
CA LYS A 245 30.47 -32.36 -0.09
C LYS A 245 29.10 -32.22 0.55
N PHE A 246 28.54 -31.00 0.58
CA PHE A 246 27.20 -30.74 1.10
C PHE A 246 26.21 -30.52 -0.04
N ASP A 247 26.63 -29.82 -1.10
CA ASP A 247 25.79 -29.46 -2.23
C ASP A 247 25.27 -30.67 -3.01
N VAL A 248 26.14 -31.62 -3.38
CA VAL A 248 25.74 -32.75 -4.23
C VAL A 248 24.73 -33.64 -3.49
N PRO A 249 24.99 -34.10 -2.25
CA PRO A 249 24.04 -34.97 -1.55
C PRO A 249 22.67 -34.34 -1.27
N VAL A 250 22.59 -33.02 -1.02
CA VAL A 250 21.29 -32.37 -0.79
C VAL A 250 20.52 -32.17 -2.10
N LEU A 251 21.21 -31.86 -3.20
CA LEU A 251 20.60 -31.76 -4.53
C LEU A 251 20.12 -33.11 -5.04
N GLU A 252 20.82 -34.19 -4.74
CA GLU A 252 20.37 -35.56 -5.03
C GLU A 252 19.03 -35.92 -4.38
N VAL A 253 18.77 -35.40 -3.17
CA VAL A 253 17.48 -35.57 -2.50
C VAL A 253 16.45 -34.60 -3.10
N ALA A 254 16.81 -33.34 -3.27
CA ALA A 254 15.90 -32.28 -3.73
C ALA A 254 15.36 -32.55 -5.14
N LEU A 255 16.24 -32.88 -6.11
CA LEU A 255 15.86 -33.03 -7.53
C LEU A 255 15.07 -34.31 -7.82
N ARG A 256 15.04 -35.25 -6.87
CA ARG A 256 14.20 -36.46 -6.93
C ARG A 256 12.82 -36.25 -6.32
N LEU A 257 12.53 -35.07 -5.77
CA LEU A 257 11.21 -34.76 -5.24
C LEU A 257 10.22 -34.60 -6.41
N PRO A 258 9.06 -35.27 -6.36
CA PRO A 258 8.11 -35.25 -7.46
C PRO A 258 7.39 -33.89 -7.62
N ARG A 259 7.28 -33.10 -6.54
CA ARG A 259 6.63 -31.79 -6.53
C ARG A 259 7.41 -30.83 -5.62
N ILE A 260 7.96 -29.78 -6.19
CA ILE A 260 8.72 -28.74 -5.48
C ILE A 260 8.58 -27.41 -6.23
N GLY A 261 8.56 -26.30 -5.51
CA GLY A 261 8.32 -24.99 -6.12
C GLY A 261 9.56 -24.41 -6.80
N TYR A 262 10.75 -24.65 -6.23
CA TYR A 262 12.01 -24.13 -6.76
C TYR A 262 13.20 -24.87 -6.16
N ILE A 263 14.20 -25.18 -6.99
CA ILE A 263 15.51 -25.68 -6.54
C ILE A 263 16.59 -24.83 -7.20
N GLY A 264 17.37 -24.14 -6.38
CA GLY A 264 18.44 -23.27 -6.85
C GLY A 264 19.78 -23.62 -6.20
N ALA A 265 20.87 -23.51 -6.96
CA ALA A 265 22.23 -23.69 -6.44
C ALA A 265 23.17 -22.57 -6.87
N MET A 266 23.81 -21.93 -5.88
CA MET A 266 24.77 -20.86 -6.08
C MET A 266 26.09 -21.38 -6.64
N GLY A 267 26.75 -20.56 -7.46
CA GLY A 267 28.07 -20.86 -8.01
C GLY A 267 28.33 -20.11 -9.31
N SER A 268 29.61 -20.05 -9.70
CA SER A 268 29.98 -19.58 -11.04
C SER A 268 29.50 -20.54 -12.12
N ARG A 269 29.55 -20.14 -13.40
CA ARG A 269 29.26 -21.05 -14.53
C ARG A 269 30.18 -22.29 -14.52
N GLN A 270 31.46 -22.11 -14.18
CA GLN A 270 32.39 -23.23 -14.03
C GLN A 270 31.99 -24.15 -12.86
N THR A 271 31.55 -23.58 -11.73
CA THR A 271 31.04 -24.36 -10.59
C THR A 271 29.77 -25.12 -10.95
N HIS A 272 28.92 -24.53 -11.78
CA HIS A 272 27.73 -25.18 -12.33
C HIS A 272 28.11 -26.39 -13.19
N ASP A 273 29.04 -26.25 -14.14
CA ASP A 273 29.43 -27.35 -15.04
C ASP A 273 30.02 -28.56 -14.28
N ASP A 274 30.86 -28.30 -13.27
CA ASP A 274 31.39 -29.34 -12.37
C ASP A 274 30.27 -30.00 -11.53
N ARG A 275 29.34 -29.19 -11.00
CA ARG A 275 28.18 -29.68 -10.25
C ARG A 275 27.30 -30.59 -11.11
N MET A 276 27.00 -30.19 -12.35
CA MET A 276 26.21 -31.00 -13.29
C MET A 276 26.90 -32.35 -13.56
N SER A 277 28.21 -32.32 -13.83
CA SER A 277 28.99 -33.55 -14.05
C SER A 277 28.91 -34.53 -12.87
N ARG A 278 28.99 -34.01 -11.63
CA ARG A 278 28.89 -34.82 -10.41
C ARG A 278 27.48 -35.36 -10.17
N LEU A 279 26.44 -34.57 -10.43
CA LEU A 279 25.06 -35.02 -10.29
C LEU A 279 24.69 -36.08 -11.34
N CYS A 280 25.18 -35.94 -12.58
CA CYS A 280 25.06 -37.00 -13.60
C CYS A 280 25.78 -38.28 -13.15
N ALA A 281 27.00 -38.16 -12.60
CA ALA A 281 27.74 -39.31 -12.07
C ALA A 281 27.05 -39.96 -10.86
N ALA A 282 26.26 -39.20 -10.10
CA ALA A 282 25.39 -39.69 -9.02
C ALA A 282 24.06 -40.29 -9.52
N GLY A 283 23.87 -40.39 -10.84
CA GLY A 283 22.75 -41.07 -11.47
C GLY A 283 21.48 -40.23 -11.57
N LEU A 284 21.57 -38.89 -11.57
CA LEU A 284 20.43 -38.03 -11.90
C LEU A 284 20.21 -38.00 -13.40
N THR A 285 18.94 -38.02 -13.79
CA THR A 285 18.47 -37.94 -15.17
C THR A 285 18.41 -36.49 -15.67
N ASP A 286 18.42 -36.30 -16.98
CA ASP A 286 18.27 -34.96 -17.59
C ASP A 286 16.96 -34.27 -17.18
N ALA A 287 15.89 -35.04 -16.94
CA ALA A 287 14.60 -34.53 -16.50
C ALA A 287 14.62 -34.04 -15.03
N GLU A 288 15.39 -34.69 -14.16
CA GLU A 288 15.60 -34.22 -12.78
C GLU A 288 16.51 -32.98 -12.78
N LEU A 289 17.57 -32.99 -13.60
CA LEU A 289 18.54 -31.91 -13.69
C LEU A 289 17.96 -30.61 -14.27
N SER A 290 16.99 -30.69 -15.19
CA SER A 290 16.36 -29.50 -15.80
C SER A 290 15.59 -28.64 -14.79
N GLN A 291 15.26 -29.19 -13.61
CA GLN A 291 14.59 -28.46 -12.53
C GLN A 291 15.54 -27.51 -11.78
N LEU A 292 16.85 -27.67 -11.93
CA LEU A 292 17.85 -26.91 -11.18
C LEU A 292 18.09 -25.51 -11.79
N SER A 293 17.81 -24.46 -11.02
CA SER A 293 18.31 -23.11 -11.29
C SER A 293 19.76 -22.96 -10.83
N SER A 294 20.71 -23.09 -11.75
CA SER A 294 22.13 -22.91 -11.44
C SER A 294 22.90 -22.31 -12.63
N PRO A 295 23.64 -21.19 -12.47
CA PRO A 295 23.69 -20.33 -11.30
C PRO A 295 22.30 -19.84 -10.85
N ILE A 296 22.10 -19.77 -9.54
CA ILE A 296 20.82 -19.39 -8.93
C ILE A 296 20.47 -17.92 -9.19
N GLY A 297 19.20 -17.62 -9.46
CA GLY A 297 18.69 -16.25 -9.62
C GLY A 297 18.62 -15.73 -11.06
N LEU A 298 17.98 -14.57 -11.24
CA LEU A 298 17.90 -13.85 -12.52
C LEU A 298 19.15 -13.00 -12.79
N ASP A 299 19.42 -12.75 -14.07
CA ASP A 299 20.51 -11.86 -14.51
C ASP A 299 20.17 -10.37 -14.28
N LEU A 300 20.29 -9.93 -13.03
CA LEU A 300 20.09 -8.53 -12.62
C LEU A 300 21.41 -7.74 -12.56
N GLY A 301 22.55 -8.37 -12.87
CA GLY A 301 23.87 -7.77 -12.67
C GLY A 301 24.28 -7.60 -11.19
N ALA A 302 23.73 -8.43 -10.29
CA ALA A 302 23.95 -8.37 -8.84
C ALA A 302 25.43 -8.54 -8.45
N ARG A 303 25.90 -7.74 -7.49
CA ARG A 303 27.30 -7.71 -7.01
C ARG A 303 27.43 -7.86 -5.50
N THR A 304 26.38 -7.56 -4.74
CA THR A 304 26.37 -7.69 -3.27
C THR A 304 25.53 -8.90 -2.82
N PRO A 305 25.69 -9.37 -1.57
CA PRO A 305 24.81 -10.40 -1.00
C PRO A 305 23.32 -10.03 -1.06
N GLU A 306 22.99 -8.77 -0.77
CA GLU A 306 21.63 -8.23 -0.82
C GLU A 306 21.07 -8.21 -2.24
N GLU A 307 21.84 -7.72 -3.21
CA GLU A 307 21.44 -7.72 -4.63
C GLU A 307 21.28 -9.15 -5.17
N THR A 308 22.15 -10.07 -4.74
CA THR A 308 22.06 -11.50 -5.12
C THR A 308 20.81 -12.12 -4.52
N ALA A 309 20.47 -11.79 -3.27
CA ALA A 309 19.22 -12.22 -2.67
C ALA A 309 17.99 -11.69 -3.43
N VAL A 310 18.02 -10.45 -3.94
CA VAL A 310 16.98 -9.90 -4.82
C VAL A 310 16.91 -10.68 -6.14
N SER A 311 18.05 -11.02 -6.75
CA SER A 311 18.11 -11.85 -7.95
C SER A 311 17.48 -13.24 -7.75
N ILE A 312 17.78 -13.90 -6.64
CA ILE A 312 17.20 -15.20 -6.28
C ILE A 312 15.68 -15.07 -6.02
N ALA A 313 15.28 -14.08 -5.23
CA ALA A 313 13.87 -13.81 -4.95
C ALA A 313 13.07 -13.52 -6.23
N ALA A 314 13.65 -12.75 -7.15
CA ALA A 314 13.03 -12.43 -8.43
C ALA A 314 12.86 -13.68 -9.32
N ASP A 315 13.84 -14.60 -9.35
CA ASP A 315 13.72 -15.88 -10.07
C ASP A 315 12.62 -16.77 -9.47
N ILE A 316 12.58 -16.89 -8.14
CA ILE A 316 11.53 -17.64 -7.43
C ILE A 316 10.13 -17.09 -7.79
N ILE A 317 9.96 -15.76 -7.73
CA ILE A 317 8.69 -15.09 -8.07
C ILE A 317 8.36 -15.30 -9.55
N ALA A 318 9.32 -15.09 -10.44
CA ALA A 318 9.14 -15.22 -11.88
C ALA A 318 8.67 -16.63 -12.24
N ARG A 319 9.35 -17.69 -11.76
CA ARG A 319 8.96 -19.08 -12.04
C ARG A 319 7.61 -19.43 -11.42
N ARG A 320 7.34 -18.98 -10.20
CA ARG A 320 6.06 -19.23 -9.52
C ARG A 320 4.85 -18.67 -10.29
N TRP A 321 5.03 -17.55 -10.99
CA TRP A 321 3.97 -16.84 -11.68
C TRP A 321 4.09 -16.84 -13.21
N GLY A 322 5.00 -17.63 -13.78
CA GLY A 322 5.23 -17.67 -15.24
C GLY A 322 5.78 -16.36 -15.82
N GLY A 323 6.42 -15.53 -15.00
CA GLY A 323 7.08 -14.30 -15.40
C GLY A 323 8.44 -14.56 -16.07
N GLY A 324 8.83 -13.68 -16.99
CA GLY A 324 10.10 -13.78 -17.72
C GLY A 324 11.22 -12.88 -17.18
N GLY A 325 10.99 -12.08 -16.14
CA GLY A 325 11.98 -11.17 -15.56
C GLY A 325 12.34 -9.94 -16.42
N ARG A 326 11.65 -9.71 -17.56
CA ARG A 326 11.86 -8.55 -18.44
C ARG A 326 11.21 -7.28 -17.87
N PRO A 327 11.70 -6.08 -18.23
CA PRO A 327 11.04 -4.82 -17.87
C PRO A 327 9.57 -4.82 -18.34
N LEU A 328 8.64 -4.47 -17.45
CA LEU A 328 7.21 -4.46 -17.78
C LEU A 328 6.88 -3.51 -18.94
N ALA A 329 7.65 -2.42 -19.08
CA ALA A 329 7.53 -1.47 -20.20
C ALA A 329 7.77 -2.10 -21.58
N GLU A 330 8.49 -3.23 -21.64
CA GLU A 330 8.77 -3.97 -22.87
C GLU A 330 7.81 -5.15 -23.08
N THR A 331 6.86 -5.35 -22.16
CA THR A 331 5.85 -6.40 -22.25
C THR A 331 4.48 -5.82 -22.58
N SER A 332 3.69 -6.54 -23.35
CA SER A 332 2.27 -6.23 -23.63
C SER A 332 1.35 -7.23 -22.92
N GLY A 333 0.08 -6.83 -22.74
CA GLY A 333 -0.94 -7.64 -22.08
C GLY A 333 -1.01 -7.44 -20.56
N ARG A 334 -1.78 -8.29 -19.87
CA ARG A 334 -1.97 -8.20 -18.40
C ARG A 334 -0.65 -8.47 -17.66
N ILE A 335 -0.35 -7.63 -16.68
CA ILE A 335 0.83 -7.75 -15.81
C ILE A 335 0.75 -9.02 -14.96
N HIS A 336 -0.43 -9.27 -14.38
CA HIS A 336 -0.76 -10.50 -13.69
C HIS A 336 -1.46 -11.41 -14.69
N ARG A 337 -0.73 -12.42 -15.17
CA ARG A 337 -1.28 -13.43 -16.06
C ARG A 337 -1.87 -14.54 -15.20
N ASP A 338 -3.09 -14.93 -15.50
CA ASP A 338 -3.66 -16.14 -14.94
C ASP A 338 -2.81 -17.30 -15.47
N LEU A 339 -2.37 -18.20 -14.58
CA LEU A 339 -1.59 -19.37 -14.99
C LEU A 339 -2.51 -20.25 -15.85
N GLN A 340 -2.45 -20.08 -17.16
CA GLN A 340 -3.04 -21.02 -18.09
C GLN A 340 -2.33 -22.37 -17.88
N VAL A 341 -3.10 -23.36 -17.42
CA VAL A 341 -2.69 -24.77 -17.50
C VAL A 341 -2.40 -25.02 -18.99
N ALA A 342 -1.14 -25.39 -19.28
CA ALA A 342 -0.69 -25.60 -20.65
C ALA A 342 -1.50 -26.72 -21.31
N ASP A 343 -2.30 -26.37 -22.32
CA ASP A 343 -2.83 -27.31 -23.29
C ASP A 343 -1.71 -27.65 -24.29
N ASP A 344 -1.04 -28.77 -24.05
CA ASP A 344 -0.18 -29.44 -25.03
C ASP A 344 -1.03 -29.93 -26.22
N PHE A 345 -1.20 -29.12 -27.26
CA PHE A 345 -1.65 -29.60 -28.58
C PHE A 345 -1.06 -28.75 -29.74
N GLU A 346 0.26 -28.74 -29.89
CA GLU A 346 0.92 -28.36 -31.14
C GLU A 346 1.05 -29.57 -32.09
N ALA A 347 0.03 -29.79 -32.93
CA ALA A 347 0.22 -30.49 -34.22
C ALA A 347 -0.99 -30.31 -35.18
N SER A 348 -1.26 -29.10 -35.69
CA SER A 348 -2.03 -28.91 -36.95
C SER A 348 -2.09 -27.44 -37.39
N ALA A 349 -0.94 -26.81 -37.67
CA ALA A 349 -0.89 -25.42 -38.15
C ALA A 349 -1.34 -25.25 -39.63
N GLY A 350 -1.81 -26.31 -40.31
CA GLY A 350 -2.17 -26.26 -41.73
C GLY A 350 -3.66 -26.10 -42.05
N GLN A 351 -4.55 -26.27 -41.07
CA GLN A 351 -6.01 -26.27 -41.29
C GLN A 351 -6.70 -24.98 -40.84
N VAL A 352 -6.15 -24.26 -39.86
CA VAL A 352 -6.76 -23.05 -39.28
C VAL A 352 -6.68 -21.84 -40.21
N GLN A 353 -5.62 -21.72 -41.04
CA GLN A 353 -5.49 -20.61 -41.99
C GLN A 353 -6.59 -20.58 -43.06
N ARG A 354 -7.19 -21.75 -43.39
CA ARG A 354 -8.31 -21.85 -44.32
C ARG A 354 -9.66 -21.57 -43.67
N LEU A 355 -9.78 -21.73 -42.36
CA LEU A 355 -10.98 -21.39 -41.58
C LEU A 355 -11.02 -19.89 -41.19
N LEU A 356 -9.86 -19.29 -40.91
CA LEU A 356 -9.75 -17.86 -40.57
C LEU A 356 -10.20 -16.94 -41.72
N ASN A 357 -9.91 -17.31 -42.97
CA ASN A 357 -10.37 -16.55 -44.14
C ASN A 357 -11.88 -16.68 -44.41
N SER A 358 -12.57 -17.69 -43.84
CA SER A 358 -14.04 -17.80 -43.96
C SER A 358 -14.80 -17.15 -42.80
N ILE A 359 -14.12 -16.85 -41.69
CA ILE A 359 -14.72 -16.22 -40.50
C ILE A 359 -14.57 -14.69 -40.54
N LEU A 360 -13.53 -14.16 -41.18
CA LEU A 360 -13.30 -12.71 -41.34
C LEU A 360 -14.32 -11.95 -42.21
N THR A 361 -15.36 -12.63 -42.73
CA THR A 361 -16.46 -11.99 -43.49
C THR A 361 -17.80 -11.99 -42.76
N ALA A 362 -17.88 -12.47 -41.52
CA ALA A 362 -19.10 -12.44 -40.73
C ALA A 362 -18.79 -12.00 -39.28
N VAL A 363 -19.58 -11.06 -38.79
CA VAL A 363 -19.56 -10.47 -37.43
C VAL A 363 -18.64 -9.25 -37.28
N SER A 364 -19.11 -8.16 -37.87
CA SER A 364 -19.09 -6.82 -37.25
C SER A 364 -20.10 -6.79 -36.09
N GLY A 365 -19.66 -6.42 -34.87
CA GLY A 365 -20.53 -6.00 -33.78
C GLY A 365 -20.05 -6.38 -32.38
N GLY A 366 -19.81 -5.36 -31.54
CA GLY A 366 -19.70 -5.44 -30.07
C GLY A 366 -18.28 -5.58 -29.52
N ALA A 367 -17.68 -4.45 -29.12
CA ALA A 367 -16.43 -4.42 -28.36
C ALA A 367 -16.73 -3.90 -26.96
N ASP A 368 -16.65 -4.77 -25.95
CA ASP A 368 -16.63 -4.36 -24.54
C ASP A 368 -15.21 -3.91 -24.16
N THR A 369 -15.12 -2.67 -23.70
CA THR A 369 -13.89 -1.91 -23.45
C THR A 369 -13.40 -2.09 -22.02
N PHE A 370 -12.20 -2.66 -21.82
CA PHE A 370 -11.55 -2.71 -20.50
C PHE A 370 -10.91 -1.36 -20.14
N ASP A 371 -11.34 -0.80 -19.00
CA ASP A 371 -11.15 0.60 -18.57
C ASP A 371 -9.67 0.97 -18.31
N MET A 372 -9.27 2.12 -18.85
CA MET A 372 -7.90 2.66 -18.85
C MET A 372 -7.75 3.60 -17.63
N GLN A 373 -6.62 3.60 -16.92
CA GLN A 373 -6.28 4.62 -15.89
C GLN A 373 -6.00 5.98 -16.54
N VAL A 374 -7.01 6.52 -17.19
CA VAL A 374 -6.98 7.75 -17.96
C VAL A 374 -8.05 8.66 -17.38
N PRO A 375 -7.70 9.93 -17.10
CA PRO A 375 -8.69 10.93 -16.74
C PRO A 375 -9.88 10.89 -17.70
N GLY A 376 -11.07 11.26 -17.20
CA GLY A 376 -12.16 11.62 -18.11
C GLY A 376 -11.69 12.67 -19.12
N SER A 377 -12.35 12.73 -20.29
CA SER A 377 -12.06 13.80 -21.24
C SER A 377 -12.34 15.16 -20.60
N PHE A 378 -11.41 16.09 -20.77
CA PHE A 378 -11.56 17.49 -20.35
C PHE A 378 -11.03 18.39 -21.46
N GLU A 379 -11.54 19.61 -21.53
CA GLU A 379 -10.96 20.67 -22.32
C GLU A 379 -9.81 21.33 -21.53
N TYR A 380 -8.74 21.68 -22.23
CA TYR A 380 -7.53 22.22 -21.61
C TYR A 380 -7.32 23.67 -22.07
N GLU A 381 -7.26 24.57 -21.10
CA GLU A 381 -7.02 25.99 -21.29
C GLU A 381 -5.72 26.37 -20.59
N ARG A 382 -4.92 27.25 -21.18
CA ARG A 382 -3.67 27.72 -20.58
C ARG A 382 -3.77 29.21 -20.26
N ALA A 383 -3.80 29.53 -18.98
CA ALA A 383 -3.83 30.92 -18.52
C ALA A 383 -2.48 31.59 -18.75
N THR A 384 -2.51 32.85 -19.19
CA THR A 384 -1.31 33.65 -19.50
C THR A 384 -1.08 34.79 -18.50
N SER A 385 -2.03 34.99 -17.59
CA SER A 385 -1.97 35.96 -16.49
C SER A 385 -3.01 35.58 -15.43
N VAL A 386 -2.92 36.18 -14.24
CA VAL A 386 -3.91 35.98 -13.17
C VAL A 386 -5.30 36.42 -13.61
N ASP A 387 -5.43 37.58 -14.26
CA ASP A 387 -6.72 38.07 -14.77
C ASP A 387 -7.31 37.14 -15.84
N HIS A 388 -6.47 36.54 -16.67
CA HIS A 388 -6.93 35.56 -17.66
C HIS A 388 -7.41 34.28 -16.95
N ALA A 389 -6.70 33.77 -15.94
CA ALA A 389 -7.13 32.60 -15.17
C ALA A 389 -8.49 32.84 -14.48
N ILE A 390 -8.67 33.99 -13.83
CA ILE A 390 -9.93 34.39 -13.19
C ILE A 390 -11.05 34.52 -14.23
N GLY A 391 -10.78 35.16 -15.37
CA GLY A 391 -11.76 35.28 -16.46
C GLY A 391 -12.17 33.93 -17.05
N LEU A 392 -11.27 32.94 -17.06
CA LEU A 392 -11.59 31.56 -17.43
C LEU A 392 -12.49 30.90 -16.38
N LEU A 393 -12.20 31.05 -15.08
CA LEU A 393 -13.05 30.53 -14.01
C LEU A 393 -14.46 31.15 -14.05
N ASP A 394 -14.57 32.46 -14.25
CA ASP A 394 -15.86 33.16 -14.41
C ASP A 394 -16.65 32.65 -15.61
N ARG A 395 -15.98 32.42 -16.74
CA ARG A 395 -16.61 31.96 -17.99
C ARG A 395 -17.04 30.50 -17.94
N LEU A 396 -16.21 29.64 -17.35
CA LEU A 396 -16.35 28.18 -17.39
C LEU A 396 -17.09 27.62 -16.15
N GLY A 397 -17.20 28.41 -15.09
CA GLY A 397 -17.98 28.08 -13.90
C GLY A 397 -17.46 26.87 -13.12
N GLU A 398 -18.37 26.19 -12.42
CA GLU A 398 -18.03 25.09 -11.50
C GLU A 398 -17.40 23.85 -12.18
N GLY A 399 -17.51 23.74 -13.51
CA GLY A 399 -16.87 22.69 -14.31
C GLY A 399 -15.35 22.89 -14.48
N ALA A 400 -14.81 24.07 -14.17
CA ALA A 400 -13.40 24.37 -14.30
C ALA A 400 -12.60 24.13 -13.01
N ARG A 401 -11.37 23.61 -13.16
CA ARG A 401 -10.39 23.53 -12.07
C ARG A 401 -9.03 24.03 -12.53
N LEU A 402 -8.37 24.81 -11.68
CA LEU A 402 -6.98 25.21 -11.89
C LEU A 402 -6.04 24.01 -11.71
N VAL A 403 -5.06 23.85 -12.60
CA VAL A 403 -3.96 22.91 -12.41
C VAL A 403 -2.65 23.66 -12.17
N ALA A 404 -2.19 23.61 -10.92
CA ALA A 404 -0.87 24.10 -10.51
C ALA A 404 0.21 23.02 -10.74
N GLY A 405 0.74 22.43 -9.67
CA GLY A 405 1.67 21.31 -9.78
C GLY A 405 1.06 20.00 -10.28
N GLY A 406 -0.25 19.84 -10.17
CA GLY A 406 -1.01 18.66 -10.64
C GLY A 406 -0.80 17.39 -9.82
N HIS A 407 -0.02 17.40 -8.75
CA HIS A 407 0.34 16.19 -7.98
C HIS A 407 -0.72 15.73 -6.96
N SER A 408 -1.83 16.46 -6.84
CA SER A 408 -3.06 16.01 -6.15
C SER A 408 -4.20 15.86 -7.17
N LEU A 409 -4.46 16.92 -7.95
CA LEU A 409 -5.54 16.94 -8.93
C LEU A 409 -5.40 15.89 -10.04
N LEU A 410 -4.23 15.73 -10.69
CA LEU A 410 -4.09 14.74 -11.77
C LEU A 410 -4.20 13.30 -11.27
N PRO A 411 -3.62 12.90 -10.11
CA PRO A 411 -3.94 11.63 -9.48
C PRO A 411 -5.43 11.45 -9.20
N MET A 412 -6.11 12.46 -8.66
CA MET A 412 -7.58 12.40 -8.45
C MET A 412 -8.34 12.24 -9.76
N MET A 413 -7.92 12.90 -10.84
CA MET A 413 -8.51 12.76 -12.17
C MET A 413 -8.27 11.37 -12.77
N LYS A 414 -7.06 10.82 -12.64
CA LYS A 414 -6.73 9.45 -13.09
C LYS A 414 -7.55 8.38 -12.35
N LEU A 415 -7.92 8.66 -11.11
CA LEU A 415 -8.80 7.84 -10.27
C LEU A 415 -10.29 8.22 -10.42
N ARG A 416 -10.60 9.19 -11.30
CA ARG A 416 -11.93 9.78 -11.51
C ARG A 416 -12.64 10.25 -10.24
N ILE A 417 -11.87 10.58 -9.20
CA ILE A 417 -12.33 11.26 -7.97
C ILE A 417 -12.69 12.72 -8.29
N ALA A 418 -11.94 13.34 -9.21
CA ALA A 418 -12.22 14.67 -9.75
C ALA A 418 -12.40 14.58 -11.27
N ASN A 419 -13.55 14.99 -11.79
CA ASN A 419 -13.84 14.97 -13.24
C ASN A 419 -14.20 16.39 -13.73
N PRO A 420 -13.24 17.34 -13.75
CA PRO A 420 -13.51 18.67 -14.28
C PRO A 420 -13.75 18.60 -15.78
N GLU A 421 -14.71 19.39 -16.27
CA GLU A 421 -14.94 19.59 -17.70
C GLU A 421 -13.78 20.39 -18.32
N TYR A 422 -13.22 21.33 -17.55
CA TYR A 422 -12.14 22.21 -17.97
C TYR A 422 -10.97 22.18 -17.01
N LEU A 423 -9.77 21.97 -17.53
CA LEU A 423 -8.52 22.10 -16.79
C LEU A 423 -7.82 23.38 -17.22
N VAL A 424 -7.72 24.35 -16.30
CA VAL A 424 -7.07 25.64 -16.54
C VAL A 424 -5.64 25.58 -15.99
N ASP A 425 -4.66 25.44 -16.87
CA ASP A 425 -3.24 25.39 -16.51
C ASP A 425 -2.68 26.78 -16.21
N ILE A 426 -2.15 26.93 -15.01
CA ILE A 426 -1.55 28.17 -14.49
C ILE A 426 -0.02 28.09 -14.37
N ASN A 427 0.62 27.05 -14.91
CA ASN A 427 2.08 26.89 -14.85
C ASN A 427 2.86 28.01 -15.55
N ASP A 428 2.28 28.66 -16.57
CA ASP A 428 2.88 29.82 -17.24
C ASP A 428 2.91 31.08 -16.34
N LEU A 429 2.19 31.09 -15.21
CA LEU A 429 2.23 32.16 -14.21
C LEU A 429 3.38 31.98 -13.20
N ALA A 430 4.16 30.89 -13.27
CA ALA A 430 5.27 30.65 -12.35
C ALA A 430 6.31 31.79 -12.29
N PRO A 431 6.67 32.50 -13.39
CA PRO A 431 7.56 33.66 -13.29
C PRO A 431 6.99 34.83 -12.47
N GLU A 432 5.67 34.96 -12.39
CA GLU A 432 4.98 36.01 -11.63
C GLU A 432 4.66 35.57 -10.20
N LEU A 433 4.31 34.30 -9.99
CA LEU A 433 3.78 33.75 -8.73
C LEU A 433 4.70 32.70 -8.07
N GLY A 434 5.88 32.45 -8.61
CA GLY A 434 6.85 31.46 -8.13
C GLY A 434 8.06 32.11 -7.48
N TYR A 435 7.86 32.75 -6.34
CA TYR A 435 8.92 33.47 -5.63
C TYR A 435 8.86 33.23 -4.12
N VAL A 436 10.00 33.43 -3.45
CA VAL A 436 10.13 33.52 -2.00
C VAL A 436 10.91 34.80 -1.69
N ILE A 437 10.25 35.76 -1.04
CA ILE A 437 10.84 37.05 -0.65
C ILE A 437 10.82 37.12 0.87
N THR A 438 11.97 37.45 1.46
CA THR A 438 12.14 37.55 2.91
C THR A 438 12.57 38.96 3.28
N ASP A 439 11.72 39.65 4.03
CA ASP A 439 12.01 40.95 4.64
C ASP A 439 12.09 40.80 6.17
N PRO A 440 12.66 41.79 6.91
CA PRO A 440 12.81 41.70 8.37
C PRO A 440 11.52 41.51 9.16
N THR A 441 10.37 41.89 8.60
CA THR A 441 9.05 41.87 9.25
C THR A 441 8.04 40.99 8.54
N LEU A 442 8.33 40.52 7.32
CA LEU A 442 7.38 39.82 6.47
C LEU A 442 8.10 38.87 5.52
N VAL A 443 7.61 37.64 5.42
CA VAL A 443 7.94 36.74 4.31
C VAL A 443 6.75 36.68 3.37
N ARG A 444 7.02 36.72 2.06
CA ARG A 444 6.02 36.60 1.00
C ARG A 444 6.39 35.42 0.12
N ILE A 445 5.49 34.45 -0.02
CA ILE A 445 5.68 33.28 -0.87
C ILE A 445 4.56 33.26 -1.91
N GLY A 446 4.92 33.32 -3.18
CA GLY A 446 3.94 33.24 -4.25
C GLY A 446 3.29 31.85 -4.33
N ALA A 447 2.01 31.79 -4.73
CA ALA A 447 1.23 30.55 -4.74
C ALA A 447 1.79 29.44 -5.67
N MET A 448 2.58 29.82 -6.67
CA MET A 448 3.24 28.90 -7.61
C MET A 448 4.67 28.54 -7.20
N ALA A 449 5.15 29.01 -6.05
CA ALA A 449 6.45 28.60 -5.50
C ALA A 449 6.46 27.08 -5.31
N ARG A 450 7.45 26.41 -5.91
CA ARG A 450 7.59 24.96 -5.84
C ARG A 450 8.14 24.56 -4.48
N HIS A 451 7.76 23.38 -4.00
CA HIS A 451 8.32 22.79 -2.78
C HIS A 451 9.85 22.78 -2.78
N ARG A 452 10.48 22.45 -3.92
CA ARG A 452 11.95 22.52 -4.09
C ARG A 452 12.50 23.91 -3.80
N GLU A 453 11.87 24.96 -4.29
CA GLU A 453 12.33 26.35 -4.13
C GLU A 453 12.24 26.79 -2.67
N ILE A 454 11.17 26.35 -1.98
CA ILE A 454 10.96 26.59 -0.55
C ILE A 454 12.03 25.85 0.28
N LEU A 455 12.29 24.57 -0.03
CA LEU A 455 13.29 23.74 0.62
C LEU A 455 14.71 24.32 0.52
N GLU A 456 15.07 24.74 -0.70
CA GLU A 456 16.42 25.22 -1.05
C GLU A 456 16.66 26.68 -0.64
N SER A 457 15.63 27.43 -0.22
CA SER A 457 15.76 28.82 0.22
C SER A 457 16.42 28.93 1.59
N GLU A 458 17.73 29.19 1.62
CA GLU A 458 18.47 29.48 2.86
C GLU A 458 17.91 30.73 3.58
N ALA A 459 17.50 31.74 2.81
CA ALA A 459 16.93 32.97 3.36
C ALA A 459 15.63 32.68 4.14
N LEU A 460 14.74 31.86 3.57
CA LEU A 460 13.53 31.43 4.25
C LEU A 460 13.85 30.58 5.48
N ALA A 461 14.75 29.62 5.35
CA ALA A 461 15.12 28.73 6.45
C ALA A 461 15.74 29.48 7.65
N ALA A 462 16.42 30.62 7.40
CA ALA A 462 16.97 31.46 8.45
C ALA A 462 15.88 32.13 9.32
N VAL A 463 14.75 32.53 8.73
CA VAL A 463 13.68 33.28 9.42
C VAL A 463 12.47 32.41 9.79
N CYS A 464 12.15 31.40 8.99
CA CYS A 464 11.03 30.48 9.17
C CYS A 464 11.50 29.03 8.94
N PRO A 465 12.37 28.48 9.80
CA PRO A 465 12.99 27.15 9.62
C PRO A 465 11.97 25.99 9.54
N ILE A 466 10.77 26.18 10.08
CA ILE A 466 9.66 25.22 9.99
C ILE A 466 9.30 24.82 8.54
N PHE A 467 9.46 25.72 7.56
CA PHE A 467 9.23 25.36 6.15
C PHE A 467 10.24 24.31 5.68
N ARG A 468 11.52 24.47 6.02
CA ARG A 468 12.55 23.48 5.68
C ARG A 468 12.30 22.14 6.37
N ASP A 469 11.88 22.16 7.63
CA ASP A 469 11.53 20.93 8.35
C ASP A 469 10.40 20.17 7.64
N ALA A 470 9.34 20.87 7.23
CA ALA A 470 8.19 20.28 6.53
C ALA A 470 8.57 19.80 5.12
N GLU A 471 9.27 20.62 4.34
CA GLU A 471 9.65 20.27 2.96
C GLU A 471 10.61 19.06 2.88
N LEU A 472 11.38 18.77 3.93
CA LEU A 472 12.19 17.56 4.01
C LEU A 472 11.36 16.26 4.10
N VAL A 473 10.10 16.37 4.54
CA VAL A 473 9.19 15.24 4.79
C VAL A 473 7.91 15.28 3.93
N ILE A 474 7.77 16.27 3.05
CA ILE A 474 6.72 16.33 2.04
C ILE A 474 7.15 15.54 0.81
N ALA A 475 6.46 14.43 0.55
CA ALA A 475 6.60 13.64 -0.68
C ALA A 475 8.06 13.25 -1.03
N ASP A 476 8.40 13.23 -2.32
CA ASP A 476 9.71 12.89 -2.85
C ASP A 476 10.24 13.99 -3.79
N PRO A 477 11.50 13.93 -4.26
CA PRO A 477 12.06 14.95 -5.14
C PRO A 477 11.27 15.20 -6.44
N VAL A 478 10.60 14.19 -7.01
CA VAL A 478 9.83 14.34 -8.25
C VAL A 478 8.57 15.16 -7.97
N VAL A 479 7.86 14.82 -6.90
CA VAL A 479 6.70 15.60 -6.45
C VAL A 479 7.11 17.01 -6.10
N ARG A 480 8.22 17.20 -5.35
CA ARG A 480 8.67 18.53 -4.93
C ARG A 480 9.12 19.46 -6.06
N ASN A 481 9.52 18.90 -7.21
CA ASN A 481 9.84 19.68 -8.40
C ASN A 481 8.61 20.29 -9.08
N ARG A 482 7.40 19.83 -8.74
CA ARG A 482 6.15 20.22 -9.42
C ARG A 482 5.09 20.72 -8.45
N GLY A 483 4.87 20.09 -7.31
CA GLY A 483 3.94 20.59 -6.29
C GLY A 483 4.28 22.03 -5.86
N THR A 484 3.25 22.81 -5.52
CA THR A 484 3.38 24.22 -5.14
C THR A 484 2.79 24.45 -3.76
N LEU A 485 3.23 25.50 -3.06
CA LEU A 485 2.63 25.94 -1.81
C LEU A 485 1.12 26.19 -1.98
N GLY A 486 0.75 26.98 -2.98
CA GLY A 486 -0.65 27.33 -3.21
C GLY A 486 -1.50 26.13 -3.59
N GLY A 487 -0.97 25.20 -4.38
CA GLY A 487 -1.65 23.96 -4.71
C GLY A 487 -1.90 23.08 -3.48
N SER A 488 -0.95 23.06 -2.54
CA SER A 488 -1.07 22.29 -1.29
C SER A 488 -2.13 22.89 -0.37
N LEU A 489 -2.10 24.22 -0.17
CA LEU A 489 -3.08 24.91 0.66
C LEU A 489 -4.49 24.86 0.05
N CYS A 490 -4.63 25.09 -1.26
CA CYS A 490 -5.94 25.05 -1.93
C CYS A 490 -6.51 23.64 -2.05
N GLN A 491 -5.67 22.60 -2.01
CA GLN A 491 -6.15 21.22 -1.94
C GLN A 491 -6.83 20.93 -0.60
N ALA A 492 -6.42 21.60 0.48
CA ALA A 492 -7.00 21.48 1.82
C ALA A 492 -7.12 20.02 2.34
N ASP A 493 -6.17 19.16 1.96
CA ASP A 493 -6.15 17.77 2.48
C ASP A 493 -5.75 17.79 3.97
N PRO A 494 -6.53 17.21 4.89
CA PRO A 494 -6.20 17.19 6.32
C PRO A 494 -4.87 16.51 6.69
N ALA A 495 -4.32 15.70 5.77
CA ALA A 495 -3.03 15.04 5.94
C ALA A 495 -1.85 15.85 5.38
N GLU A 496 -2.11 17.01 4.77
CA GLU A 496 -1.12 17.92 4.20
C GLU A 496 -0.39 18.75 5.25
N ASP A 497 0.91 18.94 5.03
CA ASP A 497 1.84 19.43 6.04
C ASP A 497 1.85 20.99 6.14
N LEU A 498 1.83 21.71 5.01
CA LEU A 498 2.00 23.17 4.92
C LEU A 498 0.81 23.97 5.46
N SER A 499 -0.41 23.41 5.45
CA SER A 499 -1.58 24.03 6.09
C SER A 499 -1.33 24.20 7.59
N THR A 500 -0.72 23.20 8.22
CA THR A 500 -0.31 23.27 9.63
C THR A 500 0.85 24.25 9.82
N VAL A 501 1.83 24.27 8.91
CA VAL A 501 2.95 25.23 8.96
C VAL A 501 2.45 26.67 8.90
N CYS A 502 1.60 26.99 7.93
CA CYS A 502 1.02 28.31 7.75
C CYS A 502 0.16 28.72 8.96
N THR A 503 -0.63 27.79 9.52
CA THR A 503 -1.43 28.00 10.74
C THR A 503 -0.55 28.36 11.94
N VAL A 504 0.52 27.60 12.16
CA VAL A 504 1.47 27.83 13.26
C VAL A 504 2.20 29.17 13.12
N LEU A 505 2.42 29.61 11.88
CA LEU A 505 3.10 30.86 11.56
C LEU A 505 2.16 32.08 11.46
N ASP A 506 0.86 31.93 11.73
CA ASP A 506 -0.11 33.03 11.66
C ASP A 506 -0.17 33.67 10.26
N ALA A 507 -0.13 32.82 9.23
CA ALA A 507 -0.06 33.26 7.85
C ALA A 507 -1.35 33.92 7.35
N VAL A 508 -1.22 34.77 6.35
CA VAL A 508 -2.32 35.44 5.64
C VAL A 508 -2.26 35.04 4.16
N CYS A 509 -3.36 34.50 3.65
CA CYS A 509 -3.55 34.11 2.26
C CYS A 509 -4.14 35.28 1.46
N LEU A 510 -3.47 35.69 0.39
CA LEU A 510 -3.96 36.71 -0.54
C LEU A 510 -4.69 36.02 -1.69
N ALA A 511 -6.01 36.17 -1.73
CA ALA A 511 -6.86 35.69 -2.81
C ALA A 511 -7.18 36.83 -3.78
N ARG A 512 -7.24 36.54 -5.07
CA ARG A 512 -7.64 37.48 -6.13
C ARG A 512 -8.79 36.91 -6.93
N GLY A 513 -9.85 37.71 -7.10
CA GLY A 513 -10.98 37.44 -7.97
C GLY A 513 -11.28 38.63 -8.87
N SER A 514 -12.41 38.59 -9.59
CA SER A 514 -12.81 39.66 -10.51
C SER A 514 -13.12 41.00 -9.81
N SER A 515 -13.44 40.98 -8.51
CA SER A 515 -13.63 42.17 -7.68
C SER A 515 -12.35 42.75 -7.08
N GLY A 516 -11.18 42.15 -7.34
CA GLY A 516 -9.89 42.56 -6.78
C GLY A 516 -9.29 41.55 -5.81
N GLU A 517 -8.41 42.03 -4.94
CA GLU A 517 -7.68 41.21 -3.96
C GLU A 517 -8.31 41.31 -2.57
N ARG A 518 -8.27 40.21 -1.82
CA ARG A 518 -8.60 40.19 -0.39
C ARG A 518 -7.64 39.31 0.40
N GLU A 519 -7.38 39.72 1.64
CA GLU A 519 -6.60 38.97 2.61
C GLU A 519 -7.51 38.07 3.44
N ILE A 520 -7.08 36.83 3.65
CA ILE A 520 -7.80 35.81 4.41
C ILE A 520 -6.82 35.23 5.44
N ALA A 521 -7.14 35.27 6.72
CA ALA A 521 -6.31 34.62 7.73
C ALA A 521 -6.27 33.10 7.46
N ILE A 522 -5.14 32.44 7.67
CA ILE A 522 -5.03 30.98 7.41
C ILE A 522 -6.06 30.17 8.19
N ASP A 523 -6.38 30.60 9.42
CA ASP A 523 -7.41 29.99 10.29
C ASP A 523 -8.82 30.10 9.69
N GLU A 524 -9.06 31.07 8.79
CA GLU A 524 -10.32 31.26 8.04
C GLU A 524 -10.24 30.71 6.61
N PHE A 525 -9.04 30.49 6.07
CA PHE A 525 -8.84 30.02 4.71
C PHE A 525 -9.25 28.55 4.56
N GLN A 526 -8.93 27.72 5.56
CA GLN A 526 -9.25 26.30 5.61
C GLN A 526 -10.66 26.09 6.20
N ALA A 527 -11.67 25.89 5.35
CA ALA A 527 -13.06 25.72 5.79
C ALA A 527 -13.35 24.30 6.29
N GLY A 528 -12.65 23.31 5.74
CA GLY A 528 -12.79 21.90 6.09
C GLY A 528 -11.95 20.99 5.19
N PRO A 529 -12.04 19.66 5.36
CA PRO A 529 -11.37 18.71 4.49
C PRO A 529 -11.71 18.94 3.02
N TYR A 530 -10.69 19.23 2.20
CA TYR A 530 -10.80 19.54 0.78
C TYR A 530 -11.60 20.81 0.44
N GLU A 531 -11.80 21.70 1.42
CA GLU A 531 -12.62 22.90 1.26
C GLU A 531 -11.88 24.15 1.78
N THR A 532 -11.84 25.20 0.94
CA THR A 532 -11.31 26.51 1.31
C THR A 532 -12.39 27.58 1.19
N THR A 533 -12.16 28.75 1.79
CA THR A 533 -13.07 29.90 1.67
C THR A 533 -12.87 30.74 0.40
N LEU A 534 -12.09 30.23 -0.58
CA LEU A 534 -12.01 30.82 -1.91
C LEU A 534 -13.38 30.76 -2.59
N ALA A 535 -13.82 31.88 -3.16
CA ALA A 535 -15.00 31.90 -4.00
C ALA A 535 -14.74 31.18 -5.35
N PRO A 536 -15.78 30.74 -6.09
CA PRO A 536 -15.61 29.95 -7.31
C PRO A 536 -14.66 30.54 -8.38
N SER A 537 -14.58 31.87 -8.44
CA SER A 537 -13.72 32.61 -9.37
C SER A 537 -12.56 33.34 -8.69
N GLU A 538 -12.11 32.82 -7.55
CA GLU A 538 -10.91 33.31 -6.87
C GLU A 538 -9.74 32.36 -7.03
N MET A 539 -8.54 32.94 -7.03
CA MET A 539 -7.28 32.23 -7.05
C MET A 539 -6.40 32.74 -5.90
N LEU A 540 -5.79 31.81 -5.16
CA LEU A 540 -4.71 32.14 -4.22
C LEU A 540 -3.48 32.60 -5.01
N VAL A 541 -2.97 33.79 -4.71
CA VAL A 541 -1.81 34.37 -5.42
C VAL A 541 -0.56 34.45 -4.55
N GLU A 542 -0.70 34.64 -3.24
CA GLU A 542 0.43 34.82 -2.32
C GLU A 542 0.07 34.36 -0.89
N VAL A 543 1.06 33.88 -0.15
CA VAL A 543 0.99 33.61 1.29
C VAL A 543 1.99 34.52 2.01
N ARG A 544 1.50 35.27 2.99
CA ARG A 544 2.26 36.23 3.80
C ARG A 544 2.48 35.68 5.20
N ILE A 545 3.71 35.69 5.69
CA ILE A 545 4.05 35.24 7.04
C ILE A 545 4.65 36.41 7.83
N PRO A 546 4.05 36.82 8.96
CA PRO A 546 4.64 37.85 9.82
C PRO A 546 5.92 37.33 10.48
N VAL A 547 7.01 38.09 10.37
CA VAL A 547 8.28 37.78 11.05
C VAL A 547 8.35 38.57 12.35
N ARG A 548 8.61 37.87 13.46
CA ARG A 548 8.68 38.46 14.80
C ARG A 548 10.09 38.28 15.37
N HIS A 549 10.57 39.27 16.12
CA HIS A 549 11.83 39.17 16.83
C HIS A 549 11.79 38.06 17.90
N ASN A 550 12.95 37.47 18.22
CA ASN A 550 13.10 36.37 19.19
C ASN A 550 12.07 35.24 19.02
N THR A 551 11.72 34.95 17.77
CA THR A 551 10.74 33.94 17.41
C THR A 551 11.39 32.87 16.56
N SER A 552 11.04 31.62 16.81
CA SER A 552 11.40 30.51 15.92
C SER A 552 10.33 29.44 15.98
N SER A 553 10.46 28.47 15.09
CA SER A 553 9.45 27.44 14.83
C SER A 553 10.09 26.12 14.43
N ALA A 554 9.34 25.03 14.52
CA ALA A 554 9.79 23.69 14.10
C ALA A 554 8.62 22.80 13.68
N TYR A 555 8.89 21.85 12.78
CA TYR A 555 7.94 20.82 12.34
C TYR A 555 8.52 19.42 12.53
N ALA A 556 7.68 18.45 12.86
CA ALA A 556 8.08 17.05 12.94
C ALA A 556 6.92 16.14 12.52
N LYS A 557 7.22 15.18 11.64
CA LYS A 557 6.28 14.22 11.08
C LYS A 557 6.71 12.80 11.37
N VAL A 558 5.73 11.93 11.64
CA VAL A 558 5.91 10.48 11.59
C VAL A 558 5.17 9.97 10.37
N GLU A 559 5.87 9.24 9.50
CA GLU A 559 5.35 8.60 8.30
C GLU A 559 5.80 7.13 8.26
N ARG A 560 5.08 6.28 7.52
CA ARG A 560 5.42 4.84 7.43
C ARG A 560 6.63 4.57 6.53
N ARG A 561 6.81 5.44 5.54
CA ARG A 561 7.89 5.42 4.55
C ARG A 561 8.00 6.81 3.94
N VAL A 562 9.16 7.10 3.34
CA VAL A 562 9.41 8.37 2.65
C VAL A 562 8.33 8.64 1.62
N GLY A 563 7.77 9.85 1.68
CA GLY A 563 6.79 10.37 0.73
C GLY A 563 5.35 9.90 0.97
N ASP A 564 5.08 9.27 2.11
CA ASP A 564 3.71 8.95 2.53
C ASP A 564 3.08 10.15 3.24
N TRP A 565 1.75 10.13 3.33
CA TRP A 565 1.03 11.08 4.18
C TRP A 565 1.35 10.83 5.66
N ALA A 566 1.22 11.87 6.48
CA ALA A 566 1.50 11.79 7.91
C ALA A 566 0.66 10.68 8.59
N VAL A 567 1.30 9.87 9.43
CA VAL A 567 0.58 9.14 10.49
C VAL A 567 0.04 10.18 11.47
N THR A 568 0.90 11.12 11.84
CA THR A 568 0.63 12.34 12.62
C THR A 568 1.84 13.26 12.43
N ALA A 569 1.62 14.56 12.46
CA ALA A 569 2.69 15.55 12.57
C ALA A 569 2.30 16.67 13.54
N ALA A 570 3.30 17.41 14.01
CA ALA A 570 3.10 18.61 14.81
C ALA A 570 4.00 19.74 14.32
N GLY A 571 3.50 20.97 14.44
CA GLY A 571 4.26 22.20 14.28
C GLY A 571 4.16 23.06 15.54
N ALA A 572 5.21 23.79 15.87
CA ALA A 572 5.17 24.78 16.94
C ALA A 572 5.96 26.04 16.57
N ALA A 573 5.48 27.20 17.01
CA ALA A 573 6.19 28.47 16.95
C ALA A 573 6.16 29.11 18.34
N VAL A 574 7.27 29.71 18.76
CA VAL A 574 7.41 30.37 20.07
C VAL A 574 8.18 31.67 19.95
N THR A 575 7.76 32.67 20.72
CA THR A 575 8.49 33.91 20.97
C THR A 575 8.96 33.90 22.42
N LEU A 576 10.22 34.26 22.65
CA LEU A 576 10.81 34.29 23.98
C LEU A 576 11.19 35.72 24.40
N ASP A 577 10.98 36.02 25.68
CA ASP A 577 11.69 37.05 26.41
C ASP A 577 12.50 36.37 27.51
N ASN A 578 13.83 36.36 27.34
CA ASN A 578 14.74 35.48 28.08
C ASN A 578 14.29 34.01 27.98
N ASP A 579 13.95 33.38 29.10
CA ASP A 579 13.43 32.01 29.15
C ASP A 579 11.91 31.95 29.33
N THR A 580 11.20 33.07 29.20
CA THR A 580 9.73 33.12 29.32
C THR A 580 9.09 33.14 27.93
N ILE A 581 8.09 32.28 27.72
CA ILE A 581 7.31 32.25 26.48
C ILE A 581 6.35 33.44 26.49
N THR A 582 6.48 34.35 25.52
CA THR A 582 5.61 35.54 25.39
C THR A 582 4.56 35.39 24.29
N ALA A 583 4.79 34.51 23.32
CA ALA A 583 3.79 34.04 22.37
C ALA A 583 4.09 32.60 21.98
N ALA A 584 3.05 31.82 21.66
CA ALA A 584 3.21 30.48 21.11
C ALA A 584 2.04 30.13 20.19
N ARG A 585 2.27 29.22 19.25
CA ARG A 585 1.24 28.49 18.50
C ARG A 585 1.67 27.02 18.36
N VAL A 586 0.69 26.12 18.37
CA VAL A 586 0.87 24.68 18.15
C VAL A 586 -0.18 24.23 17.14
N GLY A 587 0.24 23.42 16.17
CA GLY A 587 -0.64 22.83 15.17
C GLY A 587 -0.38 21.33 15.03
N LEU A 588 -1.39 20.57 14.62
CA LEU A 588 -1.32 19.12 14.41
C LEU A 588 -1.86 18.76 13.03
N THR A 589 -1.29 17.71 12.43
CA THR A 589 -1.64 17.24 11.07
C THR A 589 -2.14 15.78 11.12
N ALA A 590 -3.11 15.44 10.28
CA ALA A 590 -3.66 14.08 10.11
C ALA A 590 -4.34 13.45 11.35
N VAL A 591 -4.80 14.28 12.30
CA VAL A 591 -5.40 13.81 13.57
C VAL A 591 -6.69 14.50 13.96
N ASN A 592 -7.35 15.22 13.03
CA ASN A 592 -8.55 16.02 13.31
C ASN A 592 -8.35 16.93 14.55
N PRO A 593 -7.45 17.92 14.46
CA PRO A 593 -7.20 18.84 15.57
C PRO A 593 -8.47 19.62 15.94
N ASP A 594 -8.67 19.84 17.24
CA ASP A 594 -9.64 20.81 17.76
C ASP A 594 -8.98 22.20 17.80
N PRO A 595 -9.39 23.15 16.93
CA PRO A 595 -8.76 24.47 16.86
C PRO A 595 -8.92 25.27 18.15
N ALA A 596 -10.05 25.14 18.85
CA ALA A 596 -10.30 25.87 20.08
C ALA A 596 -9.40 25.35 21.22
N ALA A 597 -9.29 24.03 21.35
CA ALA A 597 -8.41 23.42 22.34
C ALA A 597 -6.92 23.72 22.07
N LEU A 598 -6.49 23.78 20.80
CA LEU A 598 -5.14 24.20 20.44
C LEU A 598 -4.87 25.69 20.72
N ALA A 599 -5.86 26.56 20.53
CA ALA A 599 -5.76 27.97 20.91
C ALA A 599 -5.64 28.14 22.44
N GLU A 600 -6.41 27.38 23.23
CA GLU A 600 -6.31 27.37 24.69
C GLU A 600 -4.96 26.83 25.17
N LEU A 601 -4.45 25.77 24.53
CA LEU A 601 -3.10 25.26 24.76
C LEU A 601 -2.04 26.35 24.54
N ALA A 602 -2.11 27.04 23.39
CA ALA A 602 -1.17 28.11 23.05
C ALA A 602 -1.23 29.26 24.05
N ALA A 603 -2.43 29.69 24.46
CA ALA A 603 -2.61 30.73 25.47
C ALA A 603 -2.03 30.31 26.83
N ALA A 604 -2.17 29.03 27.22
CA ALA A 604 -1.65 28.51 28.47
C ALA A 604 -0.11 28.40 28.53
N LEU A 605 0.58 28.51 27.38
CA LEU A 605 2.04 28.59 27.34
C LEU A 605 2.57 29.99 27.66
N VAL A 606 1.78 31.04 27.40
CA VAL A 606 2.22 32.43 27.60
C VAL A 606 2.45 32.72 29.09
N GLY A 607 3.58 33.36 29.38
CA GLY A 607 4.04 33.67 30.74
C GLY A 607 4.73 32.51 31.47
N ARG A 608 4.84 31.33 30.85
CA ARG A 608 5.52 30.17 31.44
C ARG A 608 6.98 30.08 31.02
N PRO A 609 7.84 29.46 31.86
CA PRO A 609 9.23 29.20 31.48
C PRO A 609 9.32 28.13 30.38
N ALA A 610 10.24 28.33 29.43
CA ALA A 610 10.54 27.42 28.33
C ALA A 610 11.41 26.23 28.78
N ASN A 611 10.79 25.28 29.49
CA ASN A 611 11.43 24.10 30.05
C ASN A 611 10.63 22.81 29.81
N GLU A 612 11.23 21.67 30.18
CA GLU A 612 10.66 20.34 29.92
C GLU A 612 9.29 20.12 30.60
N ASP A 613 9.06 20.67 31.79
CA ASP A 613 7.76 20.54 32.47
C ASP A 613 6.65 21.27 31.70
N THR A 614 6.94 22.46 31.18
CA THR A 614 6.03 23.21 30.32
C THR A 614 5.78 22.45 29.01
N PHE A 615 6.81 21.88 28.39
CA PHE A 615 6.65 21.12 27.14
C PHE A 615 5.85 19.83 27.36
N ALA A 616 6.11 19.09 28.44
CA ALA A 616 5.39 17.86 28.77
C ALA A 616 3.90 18.12 29.05
N GLU A 617 3.56 19.22 29.73
CA GLU A 617 2.17 19.64 29.89
C GLU A 617 1.53 20.02 28.55
N ALA A 618 2.26 20.72 27.69
CA ALA A 618 1.76 21.07 26.37
C ALA A 618 1.50 19.83 25.50
N GLY A 619 2.39 18.84 25.53
CA GLY A 619 2.21 17.56 24.85
C GLY A 619 0.95 16.83 25.32
N ARG A 620 0.71 16.75 26.63
CA ARG A 620 -0.53 16.14 27.16
C ARG A 620 -1.79 16.81 26.62
N ARG A 621 -1.82 18.14 26.62
CA ARG A 621 -2.95 18.93 26.11
C ARG A 621 -3.11 18.78 24.60
N ALA A 622 -2.02 18.76 23.83
CA ALA A 622 -2.07 18.52 22.39
C ALA A 622 -2.66 17.14 22.06
N GLY A 623 -2.30 16.11 22.82
CA GLY A 623 -2.94 14.78 22.71
C GLY A 623 -4.43 14.81 23.04
N GLN A 624 -4.90 15.72 23.90
CA GLN A 624 -6.33 15.88 24.20
C GLN A 624 -7.06 16.74 23.16
N ALA A 625 -6.35 17.62 22.48
CA ALA A 625 -6.86 18.55 21.47
C ALA A 625 -6.96 17.93 20.05
N CYS A 626 -7.16 16.61 19.95
CA CYS A 626 -7.30 15.94 18.66
C CYS A 626 -8.17 14.68 18.74
N GLU A 627 -8.85 14.38 17.63
CA GLU A 627 -9.76 13.23 17.47
C GLU A 627 -9.30 12.31 16.32
N PRO A 628 -8.13 11.64 16.43
CA PRO A 628 -7.61 10.80 15.36
C PRO A 628 -8.49 9.56 15.13
N VAL A 629 -8.58 9.15 13.87
CA VAL A 629 -9.25 7.91 13.45
C VAL A 629 -8.25 6.78 13.29
N THR A 630 -8.61 5.56 13.73
CA THR A 630 -7.84 4.34 13.48
C THR A 630 -7.89 3.99 11.99
N ASP A 631 -6.73 3.83 11.36
CA ASP A 631 -6.61 3.45 9.95
C ASP A 631 -5.35 2.61 9.71
N ILE A 632 -4.99 2.41 8.44
CA ILE A 632 -3.78 1.69 8.01
C ILE A 632 -2.46 2.33 8.45
N ARG A 633 -2.49 3.55 9.03
CA ARG A 633 -1.33 4.28 9.55
C ARG A 633 -1.13 4.06 11.04
N GLY A 634 -2.17 3.60 11.75
CA GLY A 634 -2.09 3.22 13.16
C GLY A 634 -3.41 3.44 13.90
N THR A 635 -3.45 2.99 15.16
CA THR A 635 -4.60 3.20 16.04
C THR A 635 -4.75 4.67 16.42
N ALA A 636 -5.98 5.09 16.72
CA ALA A 636 -6.27 6.42 17.26
C ALA A 636 -5.40 6.74 18.49
N ASP A 637 -5.23 5.77 19.40
CA ASP A 637 -4.38 5.95 20.59
C ASP A 637 -2.91 6.14 20.26
N TYR A 638 -2.39 5.42 19.26
CA TYR A 638 -1.02 5.61 18.79
C TYR A 638 -0.83 7.00 18.19
N LYS A 639 -1.75 7.44 17.32
CA LYS A 639 -1.72 8.78 16.72
C LYS A 639 -1.82 9.88 17.77
N ARG A 640 -2.69 9.71 18.77
CA ARG A 640 -2.84 10.62 19.91
C ARG A 640 -1.57 10.72 20.74
N HIS A 641 -0.93 9.58 21.00
CA HIS A 641 0.36 9.54 21.67
C HIS A 641 1.45 10.25 20.85
N LEU A 642 1.48 10.04 19.53
CA LEU A 642 2.40 10.73 18.63
C LEU A 642 2.17 12.24 18.62
N ALA A 643 0.91 12.71 18.57
CA ALA A 643 0.60 14.14 18.63
C ALA A 643 1.23 14.79 19.88
N ALA A 644 1.05 14.16 21.04
CA ALA A 644 1.64 14.63 22.29
C ALA A 644 3.18 14.68 22.25
N GLU A 645 3.81 13.59 21.80
CA GLU A 645 5.27 13.48 21.75
C GLU A 645 5.90 14.44 20.72
N LEU A 646 5.27 14.60 19.55
CA LEU A 646 5.75 15.50 18.52
C LEU A 646 5.62 16.96 18.93
N THR A 647 4.54 17.36 19.62
CA THR A 647 4.42 18.71 20.21
C THR A 647 5.55 19.01 21.18
N ILE A 648 5.95 18.06 22.03
CA ILE A 648 7.09 18.24 22.95
C ILE A 648 8.37 18.51 22.15
N ARG A 649 8.62 17.68 21.12
CA ARG A 649 9.83 17.78 20.29
C ARG A 649 9.89 19.09 19.53
N THR A 650 8.78 19.54 18.95
CA THR A 650 8.74 20.77 18.15
C THR A 650 8.88 22.01 19.01
N LEU A 651 8.25 22.06 20.19
CA LEU A 651 8.47 23.13 21.17
C LEU A 651 9.94 23.19 21.61
N ARG A 652 10.53 22.05 21.96
CA ARG A 652 11.95 21.96 22.34
C ARG A 652 12.86 22.47 21.22
N SER A 653 12.62 22.05 19.99
CA SER A 653 13.39 22.49 18.82
C SER A 653 13.22 23.98 18.54
N ALA A 654 12.00 24.50 18.59
CA ALA A 654 11.72 25.93 18.37
C ALA A 654 12.41 26.80 19.44
N VAL A 655 12.29 26.44 20.72
CA VAL A 655 12.99 27.13 21.82
C VAL A 655 14.51 27.04 21.65
N GLY A 656 15.03 25.86 21.30
CA GLY A 656 16.46 25.68 21.03
C GLY A 656 16.97 26.58 19.90
N ARG A 657 16.16 26.76 18.85
CA ARG A 657 16.49 27.66 17.74
C ARG A 657 16.51 29.12 18.17
N VAL A 658 15.55 29.59 18.97
CA VAL A 658 15.58 30.97 19.53
C VAL A 658 16.84 31.17 20.37
N ARG A 659 17.16 30.23 21.28
CA ARG A 659 18.35 30.33 22.15
C ARG A 659 19.68 30.32 21.39
N ASN A 660 19.72 29.68 20.22
CA ASN A 660 20.92 29.58 19.39
C ASN A 660 21.01 30.68 18.33
N GLN A 661 20.03 31.59 18.23
CA GLN A 661 20.17 32.76 17.35
C GLN A 661 21.31 33.65 17.86
N PRO A 662 22.21 34.12 16.98
CA PRO A 662 23.26 35.05 17.39
C PRO A 662 22.61 36.30 18.00
N ALA A 663 23.15 36.78 19.12
CA ALA A 663 22.69 38.01 19.73
C ALA A 663 22.74 39.15 18.69
N PRO A 664 21.74 40.04 18.63
CA PRO A 664 21.76 41.14 17.68
C PRO A 664 23.05 41.94 17.88
N GLU A 665 23.82 42.15 16.80
CA GLU A 665 24.94 43.07 16.81
C GLU A 665 24.39 44.44 17.18
N GLY A 666 24.76 44.92 18.37
CA GLY A 666 24.27 46.18 18.90
C GLY A 666 24.65 47.36 17.99
N ASN A 667 23.69 48.25 17.74
CA ASN A 667 23.96 49.58 17.22
C ASN A 667 24.78 50.41 18.21
#